data_AF-A0A961AKB5-F1
#
_entry.id   AF-A0A961AKB5-F1
#
_cell.length_a   1.000
_cell.length_b   1.000
_cell.length_c   1.000
_cell.angle_alpha   90.00
_cell.angle_beta   90.00
_cell.angle_gamma   90.00
#
_symmetry.space_group_name_H-M   'P 1'
#
loop_
_entity.id
_entity.type
_entity.pdbx_description
1 polymer ?
#
loop_
_entity_poly.entity_id
_entity_poly.type
_entity_poly.pdbx_seq_one_letter_code
_entity_poly.pdbx_strand_id
1 'polypeptide(L)'
;YIPDNSSYGVSVPIDFSGQSDLRVEHVEVTVNISHSFGGDLEAFLVSPSGAVSVLATPAFSGYENYQNWTFSSVRHWGEKSSGTWTFIVADRDALVSGTLNTVTVRIHGVPIEAPTLTTEPVNQFLVEGSSSSLVAEATGIRDIEYLWRRGTTQVKRSTSNEYAMAPVKLTHAGVYSVTALNMGGSDRSENFSVGVVRVQNVPVVVNVGRDLILDAIASAGVPLTYQWYKDGAPLVDDLRVKGSQTKRLIVRATVPDDSAVYHCIVSDGSASLSAGDRTVSIREKPIMDPAVLDGTIVAGNPYHLFTAVNEVTSFVATGVPSGMTFNRRTGELAGKPRVPGSYTIKVYAVNPAGRSEVAVYTLEVAALPQEIQGVFQGLIEREDGLTKSHGGRIQLTVSRTGSYSGFVYLGAERRSIRGYLDATPDGSPPTLDFRIYRGRTLPPYFVHLSFDASMEKATGEVNDGDTLTAAIEATRYAWHSRLNPATSLAGKYTAQASLPLASIGDAGVPQGVTALTLTASTAGTVRYSGRMGDLTAVSGSCYLDKNGKFSPFNRLYGNRGSVLGWLQIVADPGSEFADNSVSGSLDWNRLLQPATSRQYPLGFVPQILTASGSKFVPPPTGQIVLNLPDPATVPDGKNAGITFFGGNVESASLAGDLMDVPFSVALTHRTTFGVDNRIGNPALIRLTISRTTGALTGTFTLVDPNPLYPTKTIKRVVTYRGLLVGDQGVGAFGLLQLPDPGAVPAQRWPYTPLLHGGFLMQALNSGE
;
A
#
# COMPACT_ATOMS: atom_id res chain seq x y z
N TYR A 1 46.22 -96.42 -57.85
CA TYR A 1 46.71 -96.24 -59.23
C TYR A 1 46.16 -94.93 -59.77
N ILE A 2 47.03 -94.01 -60.20
CA ILE A 2 46.66 -92.73 -60.81
C ILE A 2 46.69 -92.93 -62.33
N PRO A 3 45.54 -92.88 -63.02
CA PRO A 3 45.50 -93.12 -64.46
C PRO A 3 46.16 -91.96 -65.22
N ASP A 4 46.94 -92.31 -66.25
CA ASP A 4 47.61 -91.40 -67.19
C ASP A 4 46.59 -90.49 -67.92
N ASN A 5 46.89 -89.20 -68.07
CA ASN A 5 46.06 -88.17 -68.71
C ASN A 5 44.56 -88.21 -68.32
N SER A 6 44.26 -88.31 -67.02
CA SER A 6 42.89 -88.44 -66.52
C SER A 6 42.35 -87.13 -65.97
N SER A 7 41.17 -86.74 -66.45
CA SER A 7 40.51 -85.55 -65.94
C SER A 7 39.98 -85.71 -64.50
N TYR A 8 39.79 -86.94 -64.03
CA TYR A 8 39.20 -87.26 -62.73
C TYR A 8 40.20 -87.80 -61.71
N GLY A 9 41.30 -88.40 -62.16
CA GLY A 9 42.34 -88.94 -61.28
C GLY A 9 41.82 -90.00 -60.28
N VAL A 10 42.39 -89.95 -59.08
CA VAL A 10 42.03 -90.78 -57.92
C VAL A 10 41.42 -89.88 -56.85
N SER A 11 40.29 -90.30 -56.30
CA SER A 11 39.63 -89.66 -55.16
C SER A 11 39.66 -90.56 -53.94
N VAL A 12 40.19 -90.06 -52.83
CA VAL A 12 40.32 -90.79 -51.56
C VAL A 12 39.52 -90.05 -50.49
N PRO A 13 38.44 -90.63 -49.96
CA PRO A 13 37.75 -90.09 -48.79
C PRO A 13 38.55 -90.40 -47.51
N ILE A 14 38.69 -89.41 -46.63
CA ILE A 14 39.24 -89.49 -45.29
C ILE A 14 38.14 -89.08 -44.31
N ASP A 15 37.65 -90.03 -43.52
CA ASP A 15 36.54 -89.78 -42.60
C ASP A 15 37.03 -89.35 -41.22
N PHE A 16 36.63 -88.14 -40.80
CA PHE A 16 36.86 -87.60 -39.46
C PHE A 16 35.60 -87.65 -38.58
N SER A 17 34.51 -88.30 -39.00
CA SER A 17 33.23 -88.33 -38.28
C SER A 17 33.30 -88.93 -36.86
N GLY A 18 34.27 -89.80 -36.58
CA GLY A 18 34.49 -90.41 -35.25
C GLY A 18 35.55 -89.71 -34.39
N GLN A 19 36.06 -88.56 -34.81
CA GLN A 19 37.09 -87.80 -34.09
C GLN A 19 36.45 -86.65 -33.28
N SER A 20 37.18 -86.12 -32.29
CA SER A 20 36.73 -84.92 -31.57
C SER A 20 36.65 -83.73 -32.53
N ASP A 21 35.53 -83.01 -32.48
CA ASP A 21 35.28 -81.85 -33.32
C ASP A 21 36.28 -80.72 -33.02
N LEU A 22 36.97 -80.27 -34.06
CA LEU A 22 37.84 -79.10 -34.02
C LEU A 22 37.22 -78.00 -34.89
N ARG A 23 37.34 -76.75 -34.43
CA ARG A 23 37.22 -75.59 -35.31
C ARG A 23 38.55 -75.49 -36.06
N VAL A 24 38.52 -75.82 -37.34
CA VAL A 24 39.71 -75.92 -38.20
C VAL A 24 40.45 -74.58 -38.23
N GLU A 25 41.76 -74.61 -38.03
CA GLU A 25 42.65 -73.46 -38.21
C GLU A 25 43.59 -73.69 -39.41
N HIS A 26 44.10 -74.91 -39.55
CA HIS A 26 44.99 -75.28 -40.65
C HIS A 26 44.91 -76.78 -40.93
N VAL A 27 45.20 -77.20 -42.15
CA VAL A 27 45.20 -78.59 -42.56
C VAL A 27 46.50 -78.92 -43.28
N GLU A 28 47.11 -80.05 -42.91
CA GLU A 28 48.26 -80.63 -43.59
C GLU A 28 47.84 -81.88 -44.36
N VAL A 29 48.38 -82.06 -45.56
CA VAL A 29 48.17 -83.25 -46.38
C VAL A 29 49.52 -83.82 -46.79
N THR A 30 49.92 -84.92 -46.16
CA THR A 30 51.14 -85.65 -46.49
C THR A 30 50.82 -86.76 -47.48
N VAL A 31 51.50 -86.76 -48.64
CA VAL A 31 51.30 -87.76 -49.69
C VAL A 31 52.60 -88.48 -50.02
N ASN A 32 52.47 -89.75 -50.39
CA ASN A 32 53.52 -90.51 -51.05
C ASN A 32 52.98 -90.98 -52.40
N ILE A 33 53.46 -90.35 -53.47
CA ILE A 33 53.04 -90.63 -54.85
C ILE A 33 54.27 -90.98 -55.67
N SER A 34 54.29 -92.18 -56.23
CA SER A 34 55.27 -92.60 -57.23
C SER A 34 54.78 -92.17 -58.62
N HIS A 35 55.52 -91.28 -59.27
CA HIS A 35 55.29 -90.77 -60.62
C HIS A 35 56.63 -90.35 -61.25
N SER A 36 56.92 -90.82 -62.46
CA SER A 36 58.21 -90.50 -63.13
C SER A 36 58.39 -88.99 -63.40
N PHE A 37 57.30 -88.21 -63.35
CA PHE A 37 57.34 -86.75 -63.47
C PHE A 37 56.28 -86.09 -62.57
N GLY A 38 56.66 -85.57 -61.40
CA GLY A 38 55.68 -85.00 -60.46
C GLY A 38 54.96 -83.75 -60.98
N GLY A 39 55.52 -83.12 -62.03
CA GLY A 39 54.96 -81.95 -62.70
C GLY A 39 53.65 -82.19 -63.42
N ASP A 40 53.22 -83.43 -63.65
CA ASP A 40 51.95 -83.72 -64.33
C ASP A 40 50.76 -83.78 -63.36
N LEU A 41 51.04 -83.79 -62.06
CA LEU A 41 50.05 -84.03 -61.03
C LEU A 41 49.34 -82.75 -60.58
N GLU A 42 48.02 -82.81 -60.55
CA GLU A 42 47.16 -81.83 -59.89
C GLU A 42 46.50 -82.45 -58.66
N ALA A 43 46.55 -81.77 -57.51
CA ALA A 43 46.02 -82.29 -56.25
C ALA A 43 45.13 -81.30 -55.53
N PHE A 44 44.02 -81.79 -54.97
CA PHE A 44 43.03 -81.01 -54.22
C PHE A 44 42.69 -81.67 -52.88
N LEU A 45 42.28 -80.86 -51.91
CA LEU A 45 41.59 -81.32 -50.70
C LEU A 45 40.24 -80.61 -50.59
N VAL A 46 39.17 -81.39 -50.45
CA VAL A 46 37.80 -80.90 -50.26
C VAL A 46 37.35 -81.19 -48.82
N SER A 47 36.88 -80.18 -48.09
CA SER A 47 36.34 -80.34 -46.73
C SER A 47 34.87 -80.80 -46.71
N PRO A 48 34.33 -81.25 -45.57
CA PRO A 48 32.93 -81.65 -45.43
C PRO A 48 31.93 -80.52 -45.71
N SER A 49 32.35 -79.26 -45.52
CA SER A 49 31.53 -78.09 -45.85
C SER A 49 31.52 -77.76 -47.35
N GLY A 50 32.40 -78.41 -48.13
CA GLY A 50 32.58 -78.19 -49.56
C GLY A 50 33.71 -77.23 -49.93
N ALA A 51 34.48 -76.70 -48.97
CA ALA A 51 35.62 -75.83 -49.30
C ALA A 51 36.76 -76.64 -49.96
N VAL A 52 37.39 -76.07 -50.99
CA VAL A 52 38.44 -76.74 -51.78
C VAL A 52 39.78 -76.02 -51.62
N SER A 53 40.82 -76.76 -51.23
CA SER A 53 42.22 -76.35 -51.31
C SER A 53 42.87 -76.95 -52.55
N VAL A 54 43.53 -76.11 -53.36
CA VAL A 54 44.42 -76.57 -54.43
C VAL A 54 45.81 -76.76 -53.83
N LEU A 55 46.32 -77.98 -53.84
CA LEU A 55 47.56 -78.37 -53.17
C LEU A 55 48.75 -78.43 -54.12
N ALA A 56 48.52 -78.93 -55.34
CA ALA A 56 49.50 -78.97 -56.42
C ALA A 56 48.81 -78.67 -57.76
N THR A 57 49.55 -78.06 -58.68
CA THR A 57 49.12 -77.76 -60.06
C THR A 57 50.20 -78.23 -61.04
N PRO A 58 49.83 -78.65 -62.26
CA PRO A 58 50.82 -79.13 -63.22
C PRO A 58 51.86 -78.05 -63.62
N ALA A 59 53.12 -78.46 -63.84
CA ALA A 59 54.24 -77.58 -64.16
C ALA A 59 55.25 -78.23 -65.13
N PHE A 60 55.76 -77.44 -66.10
CA PHE A 60 56.66 -77.88 -67.19
C PHE A 60 58.06 -78.38 -66.75
N SER A 61 58.45 -78.19 -65.50
CA SER A 61 59.68 -78.76 -64.92
C SER A 61 59.42 -79.14 -63.45
N GLY A 62 59.63 -80.42 -63.13
CA GLY A 62 59.32 -80.96 -61.80
C GLY A 62 60.23 -82.13 -61.41
N TYR A 63 60.44 -82.29 -60.10
CA TYR A 63 61.16 -83.41 -59.50
C TYR A 63 60.42 -84.74 -59.74
N GLU A 64 61.16 -85.85 -59.79
CA GLU A 64 60.61 -87.19 -59.84
C GLU A 64 59.88 -87.51 -58.52
N ASN A 65 58.58 -87.82 -58.58
CA ASN A 65 57.75 -88.31 -57.46
C ASN A 65 57.47 -87.33 -56.29
N TYR A 66 56.32 -87.45 -55.61
CA TYR A 66 56.10 -86.84 -54.29
C TYR A 66 56.42 -87.86 -53.19
N GLN A 67 57.66 -87.90 -52.70
CA GLN A 67 58.05 -88.83 -51.63
C GLN A 67 57.84 -88.19 -50.24
N ASN A 68 56.81 -88.64 -49.52
CA ASN A 68 56.45 -88.13 -48.18
C ASN A 68 56.32 -86.59 -48.12
N TRP A 69 55.81 -86.00 -49.19
CA TRP A 69 55.67 -84.56 -49.33
C TRP A 69 54.45 -84.05 -48.56
N THR A 70 54.57 -82.93 -47.85
CA THR A 70 53.47 -82.36 -47.07
C THR A 70 53.02 -81.02 -47.65
N PHE A 71 51.76 -80.95 -48.05
CA PHE A 71 51.06 -79.71 -48.37
C PHE A 71 50.39 -79.14 -47.13
N SER A 72 50.13 -77.84 -47.14
CA SER A 72 49.55 -77.12 -46.00
C SER A 72 48.52 -76.11 -46.52
N SER A 73 47.39 -75.95 -45.83
CA SER A 73 46.31 -75.03 -46.23
C SER A 73 45.56 -74.44 -45.04
N VAL A 74 45.37 -73.11 -45.05
CA VAL A 74 44.47 -72.39 -44.13
C VAL A 74 43.09 -72.13 -44.74
N ARG A 75 42.79 -72.69 -45.92
CA ARG A 75 41.56 -72.38 -46.68
C ARG A 75 40.28 -72.78 -45.95
N HIS A 76 40.39 -73.74 -45.04
CA HIS A 76 39.28 -74.31 -44.29
C HIS A 76 39.08 -73.67 -42.90
N TRP A 77 39.68 -72.50 -42.66
CA TRP A 77 39.65 -71.83 -41.36
C TRP A 77 38.22 -71.54 -40.89
N GLY A 78 37.91 -71.94 -39.66
CA GLY A 78 36.62 -71.70 -39.01
C GLY A 78 35.54 -72.73 -39.33
N GLU A 79 35.82 -73.72 -40.17
CA GLU A 79 34.91 -74.83 -40.43
C GLU A 79 35.00 -75.89 -39.33
N LYS A 80 33.98 -76.75 -39.25
CA LYS A 80 33.99 -77.92 -38.39
C LYS A 80 34.83 -79.03 -39.02
N SER A 81 35.74 -79.65 -38.26
CA SER A 81 36.62 -80.71 -38.78
C SER A 81 35.89 -82.01 -39.10
N SER A 82 34.78 -82.28 -38.43
CA SER A 82 34.03 -83.54 -38.54
C SER A 82 33.40 -83.74 -39.90
N GLY A 83 33.45 -84.98 -40.38
CA GLY A 83 32.87 -85.40 -41.66
C GLY A 83 33.93 -85.91 -42.62
N THR A 84 33.51 -86.20 -43.84
CA THR A 84 34.39 -86.78 -44.86
C THR A 84 35.14 -85.69 -45.63
N TRP A 85 36.46 -85.68 -45.49
CA TRP A 85 37.37 -84.89 -46.31
C TRP A 85 37.77 -85.71 -47.53
N THR A 86 37.94 -85.10 -48.70
CA THR A 86 38.27 -85.85 -49.93
C THR A 86 39.56 -85.31 -50.53
N PHE A 87 40.59 -86.16 -50.58
CA PHE A 87 41.82 -85.86 -51.32
C PHE A 87 41.69 -86.37 -52.76
N ILE A 88 42.00 -85.52 -53.73
CA ILE A 88 41.92 -85.86 -55.14
C ILE A 88 43.29 -85.61 -55.76
N VAL A 89 43.82 -86.56 -56.50
CA VAL A 89 45.03 -86.38 -57.32
C VAL A 89 44.83 -86.93 -58.72
N ALA A 90 45.11 -86.11 -59.73
CA ALA A 90 44.96 -86.45 -61.14
C ALA A 90 46.27 -86.18 -61.87
N ASP A 91 46.59 -87.08 -62.80
CA ASP A 91 47.64 -86.85 -63.78
C ASP A 91 47.03 -86.17 -65.01
N ARG A 92 47.58 -85.03 -65.40
CA ARG A 92 47.03 -84.11 -66.41
C ARG A 92 47.79 -84.14 -67.72
N ASP A 93 48.89 -84.87 -67.82
CA ASP A 93 49.62 -85.05 -69.07
C ASP A 93 49.62 -86.53 -69.48
N ALA A 94 50.00 -86.82 -70.72
CA ALA A 94 50.06 -88.17 -71.26
C ALA A 94 51.46 -88.77 -71.14
N LEU A 95 51.54 -90.11 -71.19
CA LEU A 95 52.72 -90.98 -71.37
C LEU A 95 53.15 -91.74 -70.11
N VAL A 96 52.79 -91.31 -68.90
CA VAL A 96 53.31 -91.91 -67.66
C VAL A 96 52.22 -91.93 -66.59
N SER A 97 51.81 -93.11 -66.12
CA SER A 97 50.89 -93.21 -64.98
C SER A 97 51.61 -93.16 -63.62
N GLY A 98 50.87 -92.81 -62.56
CA GLY A 98 51.37 -92.84 -61.17
C GLY A 98 50.72 -93.86 -60.26
N THR A 99 51.23 -93.93 -59.03
CA THR A 99 50.57 -94.62 -57.92
C THR A 99 50.56 -93.74 -56.69
N LEU A 100 49.36 -93.39 -56.20
CA LEU A 100 49.17 -92.88 -54.84
C LEU A 100 49.38 -94.05 -53.87
N ASN A 101 50.50 -94.04 -53.16
CA ASN A 101 50.85 -95.06 -52.17
C ASN A 101 50.17 -94.78 -50.83
N THR A 102 50.30 -93.54 -50.34
CA THR A 102 49.66 -93.11 -49.09
C THR A 102 49.21 -91.65 -49.16
N VAL A 103 48.13 -91.34 -48.45
CA VAL A 103 47.70 -89.97 -48.13
C VAL A 103 47.32 -89.92 -46.66
N THR A 104 47.83 -88.91 -45.96
CA THR A 104 47.51 -88.63 -44.56
C THR A 104 47.07 -87.18 -44.46
N VAL A 105 45.86 -86.95 -43.95
CA VAL A 105 45.37 -85.60 -43.64
C VAL A 105 45.48 -85.38 -42.13
N ARG A 106 46.07 -84.26 -41.71
CA ARG A 106 46.06 -83.79 -40.33
C ARG A 106 45.35 -82.46 -40.25
N ILE A 107 44.33 -82.39 -39.41
CA ILE A 107 43.58 -81.18 -39.15
C ILE A 107 44.07 -80.59 -37.83
N HIS A 108 44.54 -79.35 -37.89
CA HIS A 108 44.90 -78.56 -36.73
C HIS A 108 43.78 -77.56 -36.44
N GLY A 109 43.43 -77.45 -35.17
CA GLY A 109 42.39 -76.55 -34.72
C GLY A 109 42.18 -76.65 -33.21
N VAL A 110 41.22 -75.89 -32.72
CA VAL A 110 40.85 -75.89 -31.30
C VAL A 110 39.61 -76.77 -31.08
N PRO A 111 39.52 -77.51 -29.96
CA PRO A 111 38.31 -78.27 -29.61
C PRO A 111 37.07 -77.39 -29.60
N ILE A 112 35.96 -77.93 -30.11
CA ILE A 112 34.65 -77.31 -30.01
C ILE A 112 33.97 -77.85 -28.75
N GLU A 113 33.64 -76.97 -27.80
CA GLU A 113 32.91 -77.31 -26.57
C GLU A 113 31.58 -76.56 -26.53
N ALA A 114 30.48 -77.28 -26.31
CA ALA A 114 29.14 -76.68 -26.21
C ALA A 114 29.05 -75.76 -24.98
N PRO A 115 28.28 -74.64 -25.04
CA PRO A 115 28.19 -73.76 -23.90
C PRO A 115 27.43 -74.43 -22.75
N THR A 116 27.80 -74.15 -21.51
CA THR A 116 27.03 -74.55 -20.31
C THR A 116 26.79 -73.33 -19.44
N LEU A 117 25.55 -73.03 -19.09
CA LEU A 117 25.22 -71.90 -18.22
C LEU A 117 25.73 -72.19 -16.80
N THR A 118 26.59 -71.31 -16.29
CA THR A 118 27.10 -71.36 -14.91
C THR A 118 26.38 -70.38 -13.99
N THR A 119 25.80 -69.32 -14.56
CA THR A 119 25.00 -68.32 -13.84
C THR A 119 23.70 -68.08 -14.61
N GLU A 120 22.58 -68.55 -14.05
CA GLU A 120 21.26 -68.35 -14.62
C GLU A 120 20.58 -67.07 -14.08
N PRO A 121 19.83 -66.33 -14.91
CA PRO A 121 19.02 -65.22 -14.43
C PRO A 121 17.85 -65.72 -13.56
N VAL A 122 17.53 -64.96 -12.50
CA VAL A 122 16.41 -65.25 -11.59
C VAL A 122 15.27 -64.24 -11.73
N ASN A 123 14.11 -64.56 -11.14
CA ASN A 123 12.98 -63.63 -11.06
C ASN A 123 13.41 -62.32 -10.40
N GLN A 124 13.06 -61.20 -11.02
CA GLN A 124 13.44 -59.88 -10.50
C GLN A 124 12.43 -58.80 -10.87
N PHE A 125 12.35 -57.77 -10.03
CA PHE A 125 11.62 -56.55 -10.34
C PHE A 125 12.56 -55.41 -10.68
N LEU A 126 12.24 -54.66 -11.73
CA LEU A 126 12.96 -53.48 -12.18
C LEU A 126 12.12 -52.22 -11.96
N VAL A 127 12.79 -51.08 -11.76
CA VAL A 127 12.14 -49.78 -11.62
C VAL A 127 11.94 -49.16 -13.00
N GLU A 128 10.73 -48.73 -13.34
CA GLU A 128 10.50 -48.03 -14.60
C GLU A 128 11.36 -46.76 -14.69
N GLY A 129 12.03 -46.56 -15.84
CA GLY A 129 12.94 -45.45 -16.08
C GLY A 129 14.39 -45.70 -15.66
N SER A 130 14.68 -46.73 -14.85
CA SER A 130 16.06 -47.08 -14.49
C SER A 130 16.83 -47.68 -15.67
N SER A 131 18.15 -47.78 -15.53
CA SER A 131 19.00 -48.62 -16.37
C SER A 131 19.30 -49.92 -15.63
N SER A 132 18.99 -51.05 -16.26
CA SER A 132 19.23 -52.38 -15.66
C SER A 132 19.58 -53.39 -16.75
N SER A 133 20.32 -54.45 -16.40
CA SER A 133 20.67 -55.54 -17.33
C SER A 133 20.18 -56.87 -16.77
N LEU A 134 19.64 -57.73 -17.64
CA LEU A 134 19.57 -59.16 -17.34
C LEU A 134 20.93 -59.77 -17.68
N VAL A 135 21.47 -60.63 -16.83
CA VAL A 135 22.82 -61.19 -16.99
C VAL A 135 22.74 -62.71 -16.88
N ALA A 136 23.49 -63.39 -17.74
CA ALA A 136 23.75 -64.82 -17.65
C ALA A 136 25.24 -65.06 -17.88
N GLU A 137 25.78 -66.19 -17.46
CA GLU A 137 27.17 -66.57 -17.77
C GLU A 137 27.20 -68.01 -18.23
N ALA A 138 27.98 -68.28 -19.29
CA ALA A 138 28.21 -69.62 -19.79
C ALA A 138 29.72 -69.89 -19.94
N THR A 139 30.13 -71.11 -19.63
CA THR A 139 31.43 -71.68 -20.02
C THR A 139 31.34 -72.26 -21.43
N GLY A 140 32.49 -72.51 -22.07
CA GLY A 140 32.61 -73.01 -23.43
C GLY A 140 33.74 -72.30 -24.20
N ILE A 141 34.15 -72.84 -25.34
CA ILE A 141 35.28 -72.31 -26.11
C ILE A 141 34.80 -71.50 -27.32
N ARG A 142 35.10 -70.19 -27.29
CA ARG A 142 34.94 -69.17 -28.36
C ARG A 142 33.53 -69.04 -28.96
N ASP A 143 33.26 -67.87 -29.53
CA ASP A 143 32.06 -67.57 -30.34
C ASP A 143 30.71 -67.89 -29.68
N ILE A 144 30.61 -67.79 -28.34
CA ILE A 144 29.34 -67.95 -27.62
C ILE A 144 28.43 -66.76 -27.91
N GLU A 145 27.22 -67.05 -28.40
CA GLU A 145 26.14 -66.08 -28.53
C GLU A 145 25.03 -66.36 -27.51
N TYR A 146 24.52 -65.29 -26.91
CA TYR A 146 23.39 -65.30 -26.00
C TYR A 146 22.14 -64.84 -26.73
N LEU A 147 21.17 -65.75 -26.86
CA LEU A 147 19.85 -65.51 -27.41
C LEU A 147 18.84 -65.29 -26.28
N TRP A 148 18.50 -64.03 -26.04
CA TRP A 148 17.47 -63.62 -25.09
C TRP A 148 16.09 -63.65 -25.75
N ARG A 149 15.13 -64.32 -25.11
CA ARG A 149 13.72 -64.37 -25.53
C ARG A 149 12.81 -63.88 -24.42
N ARG A 150 11.76 -63.16 -24.80
CA ARG A 150 10.60 -62.85 -23.96
C ARG A 150 9.40 -63.65 -24.47
N GLY A 151 8.93 -64.62 -23.70
CA GLY A 151 8.06 -65.68 -24.19
C GLY A 151 8.76 -66.42 -25.34
N THR A 152 8.12 -66.44 -26.51
CA THR A 152 8.69 -67.05 -27.73
C THR A 152 9.48 -66.06 -28.59
N THR A 153 9.36 -64.76 -28.35
CA THR A 153 9.95 -63.72 -29.21
C THR A 153 11.39 -63.42 -28.82
N GLN A 154 12.30 -63.46 -29.80
CA GLN A 154 13.67 -63.01 -29.63
C GLN A 154 13.72 -61.49 -29.39
N VAL A 155 14.31 -61.08 -28.27
CA VAL A 155 14.49 -59.66 -27.91
C VAL A 155 15.93 -59.19 -28.10
N LYS A 156 16.91 -60.11 -28.03
CA LYS A 156 18.32 -59.83 -28.33
C LYS A 156 19.06 -61.12 -28.69
N ARG A 157 20.00 -61.03 -29.64
CA ARG A 157 21.03 -62.06 -29.90
C ARG A 157 22.37 -61.35 -30.00
N SER A 158 23.34 -61.75 -29.20
CA SER A 158 24.62 -61.03 -29.08
C SER A 158 25.70 -61.91 -28.46
N THR A 159 26.97 -61.60 -28.67
CA THR A 159 28.10 -62.19 -27.93
C THR A 159 28.22 -61.63 -26.50
N SER A 160 27.53 -60.54 -26.19
CA SER A 160 27.41 -60.04 -24.83
C SER A 160 26.45 -60.91 -24.02
N ASN A 161 26.89 -61.29 -22.83
CA ASN A 161 26.15 -62.06 -21.85
C ASN A 161 25.11 -61.22 -21.07
N GLU A 162 24.91 -59.96 -21.47
CA GLU A 162 23.96 -59.05 -20.86
C GLU A 162 22.86 -58.62 -21.84
N TYR A 163 21.62 -58.53 -21.36
CA TYR A 163 20.53 -57.80 -22.00
C TYR A 163 20.23 -56.50 -21.24
N ALA A 164 20.91 -55.43 -21.65
CA ALA A 164 20.70 -54.08 -21.13
C ALA A 164 19.34 -53.49 -21.54
N MET A 165 18.64 -52.92 -20.56
CA MET A 165 17.41 -52.16 -20.68
C MET A 165 17.64 -50.76 -20.13
N ALA A 166 17.78 -49.78 -21.03
CA ALA A 166 18.00 -48.39 -20.67
C ALA A 166 17.22 -47.46 -21.61
N PRO A 167 16.10 -46.83 -21.17
CA PRO A 167 15.44 -47.01 -19.88
C PRO A 167 14.55 -48.27 -19.83
N VAL A 168 14.37 -48.83 -18.64
CA VAL A 168 13.35 -49.84 -18.35
C VAL A 168 11.94 -49.25 -18.58
N LYS A 169 11.05 -50.00 -19.22
CA LYS A 169 9.64 -49.62 -19.49
C LYS A 169 8.71 -50.69 -18.94
N LEU A 170 7.48 -50.34 -18.57
CA LEU A 170 6.46 -51.32 -18.17
C LEU A 170 6.25 -52.43 -19.22
N THR A 171 6.46 -52.13 -20.50
CA THR A 171 6.38 -53.11 -21.60
C THR A 171 7.53 -54.09 -21.64
N HIS A 172 8.61 -53.91 -20.86
CA HIS A 172 9.67 -54.91 -20.69
C HIS A 172 9.26 -56.03 -19.73
N ALA A 173 8.18 -55.88 -18.96
CA ALA A 173 7.69 -56.93 -18.10
C ALA A 173 7.32 -58.19 -18.90
N GLY A 174 7.59 -59.38 -18.35
CA GLY A 174 7.27 -60.65 -19.00
C GLY A 174 8.09 -61.82 -18.48
N VAL A 175 7.85 -63.00 -19.04
CA VAL A 175 8.65 -64.19 -18.79
C VAL A 175 9.78 -64.26 -19.82
N TYR A 176 11.01 -64.46 -19.37
CA TYR A 176 12.22 -64.49 -20.17
C TYR A 176 12.92 -65.84 -20.09
N SER A 177 13.76 -66.09 -21.08
CA SER A 177 14.73 -67.18 -21.11
C SER A 177 15.95 -66.73 -21.91
N VAL A 178 17.12 -67.28 -21.58
CA VAL A 178 18.34 -67.09 -22.38
C VAL A 178 18.85 -68.42 -22.86
N THR A 179 19.41 -68.45 -24.05
CA THR A 179 20.08 -69.63 -24.61
C THR A 179 21.49 -69.23 -25.02
N ALA A 180 22.50 -69.83 -24.42
CA ALA A 180 23.90 -69.71 -24.83
C ALA A 180 24.17 -70.75 -25.91
N LEU A 181 24.72 -70.35 -27.06
CA LEU A 181 24.98 -71.27 -28.18
C LEU A 181 26.31 -70.96 -28.88
N ASN A 182 26.95 -72.00 -29.40
CA ASN A 182 28.10 -71.92 -30.30
C ASN A 182 28.07 -73.10 -31.29
N MET A 183 29.19 -73.37 -31.98
CA MET A 183 29.28 -74.48 -32.96
C MET A 183 29.15 -75.88 -32.33
N GLY A 184 29.35 -76.01 -31.02
CA GLY A 184 29.27 -77.29 -30.28
C GLY A 184 27.87 -77.63 -29.80
N GLY A 185 26.97 -76.66 -29.71
CA GLY A 185 25.61 -76.87 -29.23
C GLY A 185 25.03 -75.64 -28.54
N SER A 186 24.05 -75.87 -27.67
CA SER A 186 23.39 -74.81 -26.90
C SER A 186 22.94 -75.30 -25.54
N ASP A 187 22.95 -74.41 -24.57
CA ASP A 187 22.35 -74.59 -23.25
C ASP A 187 21.38 -73.45 -22.95
N ARG A 188 20.25 -73.77 -22.31
CA ARG A 188 19.10 -72.87 -22.16
C ARG A 188 18.69 -72.78 -20.70
N SER A 189 18.55 -71.55 -20.21
CA SER A 189 18.10 -71.28 -18.85
C SER A 189 16.67 -71.73 -18.63
N GLU A 190 16.30 -71.91 -17.36
CA GLU A 190 14.91 -71.94 -16.96
C GLU A 190 14.20 -70.62 -17.29
N ASN A 191 12.86 -70.66 -17.31
CA ASN A 191 12.06 -69.46 -17.49
C ASN A 191 12.05 -68.63 -16.20
N PHE A 192 12.33 -67.32 -16.31
CA PHE A 192 12.30 -66.39 -15.18
C PHE A 192 11.42 -65.17 -15.48
N SER A 193 10.79 -64.61 -14.45
CA SER A 193 9.89 -63.46 -14.54
C SER A 193 10.66 -62.16 -14.35
N VAL A 194 10.44 -61.20 -15.24
CA VAL A 194 10.84 -59.81 -15.06
C VAL A 194 9.57 -59.00 -14.81
N GLY A 195 9.42 -58.50 -13.59
CA GLY A 195 8.41 -57.51 -13.24
C GLY A 195 8.95 -56.09 -13.40
N VAL A 196 8.08 -55.14 -13.69
CA VAL A 196 8.43 -53.71 -13.73
C VAL A 196 7.44 -52.92 -12.88
N VAL A 197 7.96 -52.12 -11.94
CA VAL A 197 7.17 -51.25 -11.05
C VAL A 197 7.48 -49.79 -11.34
N ARG A 198 6.43 -48.96 -11.45
CA ARG A 198 6.57 -47.51 -11.47
C ARG A 198 6.55 -47.00 -10.03
N VAL A 199 7.70 -46.48 -9.58
CA VAL A 199 7.84 -45.86 -8.26
C VAL A 199 7.18 -44.48 -8.28
N GLN A 200 6.28 -44.20 -7.33
CA GLN A 200 5.55 -42.96 -7.22
C GLN A 200 5.80 -42.28 -5.87
N ASN A 201 6.78 -41.37 -5.82
CA ASN A 201 7.16 -40.62 -4.62
C ASN A 201 6.59 -39.20 -4.63
N VAL A 202 5.27 -39.08 -4.78
CA VAL A 202 4.59 -37.78 -4.92
C VAL A 202 3.66 -37.54 -3.72
N PRO A 203 3.71 -36.35 -3.08
CA PRO A 203 2.76 -36.01 -2.03
C PRO A 203 1.32 -36.02 -2.52
N VAL A 204 0.40 -36.47 -1.67
CA VAL A 204 -1.02 -36.49 -1.97
C VAL A 204 -1.77 -35.72 -0.89
N VAL A 205 -2.46 -34.65 -1.29
CA VAL A 205 -3.29 -33.85 -0.38
C VAL A 205 -4.75 -34.18 -0.61
N VAL A 206 -5.46 -34.59 0.44
CA VAL A 206 -6.90 -34.91 0.38
C VAL A 206 -7.62 -34.09 1.44
N ASN A 207 -8.77 -33.51 1.08
CA ASN A 207 -9.59 -32.81 2.06
C ASN A 207 -10.28 -33.82 3.00
N VAL A 208 -10.39 -33.49 4.28
CA VAL A 208 -11.11 -34.29 5.27
C VAL A 208 -12.52 -34.69 4.79
N GLY A 209 -12.91 -35.94 5.01
CA GLY A 209 -14.20 -36.51 4.62
C GLY A 209 -14.29 -36.92 3.14
N ARG A 210 -13.23 -36.77 2.33
CA ARG A 210 -13.16 -37.31 0.97
C ARG A 210 -12.45 -38.66 0.95
N ASP A 211 -12.59 -39.40 -0.15
CA ASP A 211 -11.91 -40.67 -0.30
C ASP A 211 -10.47 -40.44 -0.79
N LEU A 212 -9.49 -41.03 -0.10
CA LEU A 212 -8.11 -41.15 -0.59
C LEU A 212 -8.04 -42.38 -1.50
N ILE A 213 -7.50 -42.21 -2.71
CA ILE A 213 -7.32 -43.30 -3.68
C ILE A 213 -5.86 -43.34 -4.09
N LEU A 214 -5.20 -44.48 -3.88
CA LEU A 214 -3.82 -44.72 -4.28
C LEU A 214 -3.74 -45.95 -5.18
N ASP A 215 -3.18 -45.79 -6.38
CA ASP A 215 -2.95 -46.89 -7.33
C ASP A 215 -1.47 -47.31 -7.31
N ALA A 216 -1.17 -48.61 -7.29
CA ALA A 216 0.13 -49.19 -7.54
C ALA A 216 0.22 -49.61 -9.02
N ILE A 217 1.23 -49.10 -9.73
CA ILE A 217 1.41 -49.34 -11.16
C ILE A 217 2.56 -50.31 -11.35
N ALA A 218 2.24 -51.55 -11.71
CA ALA A 218 3.20 -52.61 -11.98
C ALA A 218 2.70 -53.57 -13.06
N SER A 219 3.63 -54.24 -13.74
CA SER A 219 3.36 -55.26 -14.75
C SER A 219 4.34 -56.41 -14.60
N ALA A 220 3.90 -57.64 -14.85
CA ALA A 220 4.71 -58.86 -14.86
C ALA A 220 4.12 -59.88 -15.83
N GLY A 221 4.90 -60.91 -16.18
CA GLY A 221 4.42 -62.05 -16.97
C GLY A 221 3.63 -63.08 -16.15
N VAL A 222 3.50 -62.87 -14.84
CA VAL A 222 2.88 -63.75 -13.86
C VAL A 222 1.92 -62.95 -12.96
N PRO A 223 0.95 -63.60 -12.27
CA PRO A 223 0.07 -62.91 -11.33
C PRO A 223 0.84 -62.16 -10.24
N LEU A 224 0.42 -60.93 -9.96
CA LEU A 224 1.00 -60.08 -8.93
C LEU A 224 0.13 -60.06 -7.67
N THR A 225 0.78 -60.07 -6.52
CA THR A 225 0.20 -59.76 -5.21
C THR A 225 0.62 -58.37 -4.75
N TYR A 226 -0.23 -57.75 -3.94
CA TYR A 226 -0.05 -56.39 -3.45
C TYR A 226 -0.23 -56.38 -1.94
N GLN A 227 0.51 -55.54 -1.24
CA GLN A 227 0.26 -55.23 0.17
C GLN A 227 0.58 -53.75 0.42
N TRP A 228 -0.42 -52.99 0.84
CA TRP A 228 -0.27 -51.59 1.23
C TRP A 228 0.15 -51.46 2.69
N TYR A 229 0.94 -50.42 2.98
CA TYR A 229 1.45 -50.08 4.30
C TYR A 229 1.13 -48.62 4.61
N LYS A 230 0.95 -48.32 5.90
CA LYS A 230 0.84 -46.97 6.46
C LYS A 230 1.87 -46.85 7.58
N ASP A 231 2.78 -45.88 7.48
CA ASP A 231 3.88 -45.66 8.43
C ASP A 231 4.67 -46.95 8.75
N GLY A 232 4.88 -47.78 7.72
CA GLY A 232 5.59 -49.06 7.83
C GLY A 232 4.78 -50.23 8.37
N ALA A 233 3.53 -50.03 8.84
CA ALA A 233 2.64 -51.11 9.26
C ALA A 233 1.74 -51.59 8.11
N PRO A 234 1.53 -52.90 7.92
CA PRO A 234 0.68 -53.41 6.86
C PRO A 234 -0.79 -53.05 7.11
N LEU A 235 -1.46 -52.52 6.08
CA LEU A 235 -2.87 -52.19 6.13
C LEU A 235 -3.74 -53.43 5.94
N VAL A 236 -4.84 -53.48 6.70
CA VAL A 236 -5.89 -54.50 6.59
C VAL A 236 -7.19 -53.80 6.21
N ASP A 237 -7.98 -54.43 5.34
CA ASP A 237 -9.29 -53.92 4.98
C ASP A 237 -10.22 -53.86 6.21
N ASP A 238 -10.86 -52.71 6.41
CA ASP A 238 -11.82 -52.47 7.50
C ASP A 238 -13.06 -51.73 6.96
N LEU A 239 -13.81 -51.01 7.80
CA LEU A 239 -14.98 -50.25 7.35
C LEU A 239 -14.63 -49.11 6.37
N ARG A 240 -13.45 -48.49 6.51
CA ARG A 240 -12.96 -47.34 5.74
C ARG A 240 -11.92 -47.73 4.70
N VAL A 241 -10.98 -48.60 5.05
CA VAL A 241 -9.89 -49.08 4.21
C VAL A 241 -10.38 -50.25 3.36
N LYS A 242 -10.20 -50.14 2.03
CA LYS A 242 -10.55 -51.16 1.05
C LYS A 242 -9.43 -51.36 0.05
N GLY A 243 -9.19 -52.61 -0.34
CA GLY A 243 -8.21 -52.97 -1.35
C GLY A 243 -6.76 -52.95 -0.86
N SER A 244 -6.51 -53.14 0.45
CA SER A 244 -5.17 -53.17 1.05
C SER A 244 -4.24 -54.24 0.46
N GLN A 245 -4.82 -55.26 -0.18
CA GLN A 245 -4.10 -56.32 -0.91
C GLN A 245 -4.35 -56.30 -2.42
N THR A 246 -4.75 -55.16 -2.97
CA THR A 246 -5.00 -54.99 -4.41
C THR A 246 -4.17 -53.86 -4.99
N LYS A 247 -4.15 -53.74 -6.32
CA LYS A 247 -3.48 -52.63 -7.00
C LYS A 247 -4.03 -51.24 -6.64
N ARG A 248 -5.21 -51.14 -6.02
CA ARG A 248 -5.85 -49.87 -5.65
C ARG A 248 -6.26 -49.88 -4.18
N LEU A 249 -5.67 -48.99 -3.39
CA LEU A 249 -6.11 -48.69 -2.04
C LEU A 249 -7.13 -47.55 -2.05
N ILE A 250 -8.22 -47.73 -1.29
CA ILE A 250 -9.20 -46.68 -1.01
C ILE A 250 -9.34 -46.52 0.49
N VAL A 251 -9.15 -45.31 1.02
CA VAL A 251 -9.49 -44.95 2.40
C VAL A 251 -10.67 -43.99 2.35
N ARG A 252 -11.85 -44.47 2.76
CA ARG A 252 -13.10 -43.69 2.67
C ARG A 252 -13.20 -42.63 3.75
N ALA A 253 -13.77 -41.49 3.39
CA ALA A 253 -14.09 -40.39 4.29
C ALA A 253 -12.94 -40.02 5.25
N THR A 254 -11.81 -39.57 4.70
CA THR A 254 -10.56 -39.37 5.45
C THR A 254 -10.71 -38.52 6.71
N VAL A 255 -9.90 -38.81 7.72
CA VAL A 255 -9.77 -38.08 9.00
C VAL A 255 -8.33 -37.61 9.17
N PRO A 256 -8.03 -36.64 10.05
CA PRO A 256 -6.67 -36.10 10.21
C PRO A 256 -5.59 -37.18 10.43
N ASP A 257 -5.92 -38.24 11.20
CA ASP A 257 -5.04 -39.37 11.48
C ASP A 257 -4.68 -40.21 10.25
N ASP A 258 -5.34 -40.05 9.09
CA ASP A 258 -4.90 -40.70 7.85
C ASP A 258 -3.68 -39.99 7.21
N SER A 259 -3.22 -38.87 7.78
CA SER A 259 -1.98 -38.22 7.33
C SER A 259 -0.78 -39.08 7.74
N ALA A 260 -0.11 -39.69 6.75
CA ALA A 260 0.92 -40.70 6.96
C ALA A 260 1.73 -40.93 5.68
N VAL A 261 2.79 -41.74 5.77
CA VAL A 261 3.49 -42.27 4.59
C VAL A 261 2.87 -43.60 4.17
N TYR A 262 2.40 -43.68 2.93
CA TYR A 262 1.82 -44.88 2.34
C TYR A 262 2.74 -45.45 1.26
N HIS A 263 2.93 -46.76 1.23
CA HIS A 263 3.56 -47.46 0.11
C HIS A 263 2.88 -48.80 -0.17
N CYS A 264 3.06 -49.31 -1.38
CA CYS A 264 2.61 -50.65 -1.75
C CYS A 264 3.82 -51.51 -2.09
N ILE A 265 3.92 -52.69 -1.49
CA ILE A 265 4.86 -53.73 -1.93
C ILE A 265 4.14 -54.55 -2.99
N VAL A 266 4.79 -54.73 -4.14
CA VAL A 266 4.35 -55.57 -5.25
C VAL A 266 5.25 -56.81 -5.27
N SER A 267 4.65 -58.01 -5.34
CA SER A 267 5.39 -59.28 -5.37
C SER A 267 4.81 -60.27 -6.35
N ASP A 268 5.66 -61.10 -6.94
CA ASP A 268 5.28 -62.28 -7.75
C ASP A 268 5.39 -63.61 -6.98
N GLY A 269 5.63 -63.55 -5.66
CA GLY A 269 5.84 -64.71 -4.79
C GLY A 269 7.32 -65.07 -4.56
N SER A 270 8.23 -64.66 -5.45
CA SER A 270 9.67 -64.95 -5.34
C SER A 270 10.51 -63.68 -5.15
N ALA A 271 10.11 -62.59 -5.81
CA ALA A 271 10.71 -61.27 -5.69
C ALA A 271 9.66 -60.24 -5.26
N SER A 272 10.12 -59.10 -4.74
CA SER A 272 9.23 -57.99 -4.38
C SER A 272 9.90 -56.64 -4.55
N LEU A 273 9.13 -55.61 -4.86
CA LEU A 273 9.61 -54.24 -4.97
C LEU A 273 8.54 -53.25 -4.47
N SER A 274 8.97 -52.18 -3.79
CA SER A 274 8.08 -51.10 -3.37
C SER A 274 7.70 -50.23 -4.57
N ALA A 275 6.42 -49.87 -4.67
CA ALA A 275 5.88 -48.89 -5.61
C ALA A 275 6.13 -47.43 -5.20
N GLY A 276 6.97 -47.20 -4.18
CA GLY A 276 7.35 -45.88 -3.70
C GLY A 276 6.52 -45.37 -2.53
N ASP A 277 7.11 -44.42 -1.79
CA ASP A 277 6.52 -43.79 -0.61
C ASP A 277 5.74 -42.54 -1.00
N ARG A 278 4.47 -42.46 -0.57
CA ARG A 278 3.60 -41.31 -0.76
C ARG A 278 3.28 -40.68 0.58
N THR A 279 3.76 -39.46 0.80
CA THR A 279 3.34 -38.64 1.93
C THR A 279 1.93 -38.12 1.70
N VAL A 280 0.97 -38.64 2.45
CA VAL A 280 -0.43 -38.21 2.43
C VAL A 280 -0.64 -37.17 3.52
N SER A 281 -1.24 -36.03 3.18
CA SER A 281 -1.70 -35.04 4.16
C SER A 281 -3.20 -34.79 4.02
N ILE A 282 -3.90 -34.80 5.15
CA ILE A 282 -5.33 -34.53 5.20
C ILE A 282 -5.55 -33.07 5.55
N ARG A 283 -6.14 -32.32 4.61
CA ARG A 283 -6.46 -30.90 4.81
C ARG A 283 -7.78 -30.75 5.56
N GLU A 284 -7.70 -30.08 6.70
CA GLU A 284 -8.86 -29.70 7.51
C GLU A 284 -9.45 -28.35 7.08
N LYS A 285 -10.71 -28.09 7.46
CA LYS A 285 -11.33 -26.76 7.25
C LYS A 285 -10.65 -25.73 8.17
N PRO A 286 -10.71 -24.44 7.82
CA PRO A 286 -10.18 -23.38 8.68
C PRO A 286 -10.91 -23.32 10.02
N ILE A 287 -10.20 -22.85 11.05
CA ILE A 287 -10.76 -22.56 12.36
C ILE A 287 -10.39 -21.11 12.69
N MET A 288 -11.40 -20.28 13.00
CA MET A 288 -11.19 -18.88 13.36
C MET A 288 -10.57 -18.77 14.75
N ASP A 289 -9.60 -17.86 14.90
CA ASP A 289 -9.08 -17.53 16.22
C ASP A 289 -10.10 -16.69 17.00
N PRO A 290 -10.21 -16.89 18.33
CA PRO A 290 -11.03 -16.04 19.17
C PRO A 290 -10.47 -14.62 19.17
N ALA A 291 -11.35 -13.62 19.05
CA ALA A 291 -10.97 -12.22 19.11
C ALA A 291 -12.06 -11.37 19.75
N VAL A 292 -11.66 -10.25 20.33
CA VAL A 292 -12.55 -9.20 20.84
C VAL A 292 -12.22 -7.93 20.05
N LEU A 293 -13.25 -7.23 19.58
CA LEU A 293 -13.07 -5.95 18.90
C LEU A 293 -13.13 -4.85 19.94
N ASP A 294 -12.11 -4.00 19.96
CA ASP A 294 -12.14 -2.79 20.77
C ASP A 294 -13.24 -1.86 20.26
N GLY A 295 -13.97 -1.26 21.20
CA GLY A 295 -14.94 -0.22 20.90
C GLY A 295 -14.28 0.96 20.19
N THR A 296 -15.05 1.73 19.45
CA THR A 296 -14.57 2.92 18.76
C THR A 296 -15.59 4.04 18.87
N ILE A 297 -15.22 5.23 18.39
CA ILE A 297 -16.12 6.38 18.26
C ILE A 297 -16.25 6.73 16.78
N VAL A 298 -17.37 7.34 16.39
CA VAL A 298 -17.49 7.89 15.05
C VAL A 298 -16.36 8.89 14.79
N ALA A 299 -15.73 8.78 13.62
CA ALA A 299 -14.48 9.42 13.22
C ALA A 299 -13.18 8.84 13.81
N GLY A 300 -13.24 7.82 14.66
CA GLY A 300 -12.10 6.96 14.96
C GLY A 300 -11.72 6.09 13.77
N ASN A 301 -10.49 5.58 13.76
CA ASN A 301 -9.97 4.68 12.72
C ASN A 301 -9.59 3.31 13.30
N PRO A 302 -10.57 2.51 13.75
CA PRO A 302 -10.30 1.19 14.31
C PRO A 302 -9.60 0.28 13.28
N TYR A 303 -8.71 -0.56 13.78
CA TYR A 303 -7.99 -1.57 13.01
C TYR A 303 -8.06 -2.91 13.74
N HIS A 304 -8.40 -3.98 13.02
CA HIS A 304 -8.33 -5.33 13.56
C HIS A 304 -7.91 -6.32 12.46
N LEU A 305 -7.07 -7.28 12.81
CA LEU A 305 -6.64 -8.35 11.92
C LEU A 305 -7.22 -9.68 12.40
N PHE A 306 -8.18 -10.22 11.65
CA PHE A 306 -8.74 -11.54 11.92
C PHE A 306 -7.79 -12.64 11.43
N THR A 307 -7.50 -13.62 12.28
CA THR A 307 -6.64 -14.76 11.97
C THR A 307 -7.39 -16.08 12.11
N ALA A 308 -6.89 -17.10 11.41
CA ALA A 308 -7.44 -18.45 11.42
C ALA A 308 -6.34 -19.46 11.03
N VAL A 309 -6.47 -20.70 11.50
CA VAL A 309 -5.54 -21.80 11.22
C VAL A 309 -6.00 -22.67 10.04
N ASN A 310 -5.20 -23.69 9.69
CA ASN A 310 -5.43 -24.65 8.59
C ASN A 310 -5.38 -24.03 7.18
N GLU A 311 -4.26 -23.36 6.84
CA GLU A 311 -3.93 -22.89 5.47
C GLU A 311 -5.03 -22.02 4.82
N VAL A 312 -5.43 -20.94 5.49
CA VAL A 312 -6.48 -20.04 5.01
C VAL A 312 -6.10 -19.41 3.65
N THR A 313 -7.04 -19.43 2.70
CA THR A 313 -6.86 -18.78 1.39
C THR A 313 -7.66 -17.48 1.26
N SER A 314 -8.75 -17.32 2.01
CA SER A 314 -9.53 -16.08 2.06
C SER A 314 -10.43 -16.00 3.28
N PHE A 315 -10.91 -14.79 3.57
CA PHE A 315 -11.90 -14.47 4.60
C PHE A 315 -13.14 -13.83 3.97
N VAL A 316 -14.27 -13.99 4.64
CA VAL A 316 -15.52 -13.30 4.29
C VAL A 316 -16.10 -12.70 5.56
N ALA A 317 -16.42 -11.41 5.51
CA ALA A 317 -17.11 -10.70 6.57
C ALA A 317 -18.45 -10.13 6.09
N THR A 318 -19.44 -10.12 6.97
CA THR A 318 -20.73 -9.44 6.80
C THR A 318 -21.06 -8.64 8.05
N GLY A 319 -21.93 -7.62 7.94
CA GLY A 319 -22.24 -6.73 9.06
C GLY A 319 -21.19 -5.65 9.33
N VAL A 320 -20.22 -5.46 8.41
CA VAL A 320 -19.21 -4.40 8.49
C VAL A 320 -19.89 -3.02 8.47
N PRO A 321 -19.59 -2.12 9.43
CA PRO A 321 -20.18 -0.79 9.47
C PRO A 321 -19.91 0.02 8.21
N SER A 322 -20.86 0.88 7.84
CA SER A 322 -20.67 1.80 6.71
C SER A 322 -19.47 2.73 6.96
N GLY A 323 -18.58 2.87 5.98
CA GLY A 323 -17.33 3.64 6.08
C GLY A 323 -16.10 2.82 6.43
N MET A 324 -16.29 1.57 6.86
CA MET A 324 -15.22 0.60 7.06
C MET A 324 -15.09 -0.35 5.87
N THR A 325 -13.91 -0.95 5.73
CA THR A 325 -13.56 -1.90 4.68
C THR A 325 -13.00 -3.17 5.29
N PHE A 326 -13.29 -4.31 4.64
CA PHE A 326 -12.75 -5.61 5.03
C PHE A 326 -11.96 -6.22 3.88
N ASN A 327 -10.69 -6.52 4.11
CA ASN A 327 -9.82 -7.14 3.14
C ASN A 327 -9.97 -8.67 3.18
N ARG A 328 -10.60 -9.22 2.14
CA ARG A 328 -10.89 -10.66 2.02
C ARG A 328 -9.64 -11.53 1.92
N ARG A 329 -8.48 -10.97 1.58
CA ARG A 329 -7.23 -11.74 1.47
C ARG A 329 -6.49 -11.79 2.81
N THR A 330 -6.43 -10.69 3.52
CA THR A 330 -5.63 -10.57 4.76
C THR A 330 -6.45 -10.74 6.03
N GLY A 331 -7.79 -10.62 5.97
CA GLY A 331 -8.62 -10.59 7.17
C GLY A 331 -8.60 -9.24 7.88
N GLU A 332 -8.11 -8.18 7.24
CA GLU A 332 -8.01 -6.85 7.84
C GLU A 332 -9.35 -6.11 7.81
N LEU A 333 -9.79 -5.59 8.96
CA LEU A 333 -10.91 -4.67 9.12
C LEU A 333 -10.36 -3.29 9.50
N ALA A 334 -10.61 -2.29 8.67
CA ALA A 334 -10.09 -0.93 8.87
C ALA A 334 -11.05 0.15 8.33
N GLY A 335 -10.86 1.39 8.75
CA GLY A 335 -11.58 2.57 8.25
C GLY A 335 -12.49 3.21 9.29
N LYS A 336 -13.07 4.38 8.95
CA LYS A 336 -13.87 5.18 9.88
C LYS A 336 -15.36 4.87 9.76
N PRO A 337 -16.03 4.37 10.82
CA PRO A 337 -17.47 4.13 10.79
C PRO A 337 -18.24 5.46 10.68
N ARG A 338 -19.36 5.45 9.95
CA ARG A 338 -20.18 6.66 9.70
C ARG A 338 -21.37 6.81 10.62
N VAL A 339 -21.83 5.71 11.23
CA VAL A 339 -23.07 5.68 12.01
C VAL A 339 -22.77 5.07 13.38
N PRO A 340 -23.11 5.75 14.49
CA PRO A 340 -23.02 5.16 15.83
C PRO A 340 -23.96 3.95 15.95
N GLY A 341 -23.58 2.98 16.77
CA GLY A 341 -24.39 1.80 17.06
C GLY A 341 -23.56 0.56 17.38
N SER A 342 -24.26 -0.51 17.75
CA SER A 342 -23.68 -1.83 17.95
C SER A 342 -23.76 -2.62 16.64
N TYR A 343 -22.63 -3.15 16.18
CA TYR A 343 -22.53 -3.89 14.93
C TYR A 343 -22.12 -5.33 15.17
N THR A 344 -22.96 -6.26 14.72
CA THR A 344 -22.64 -7.69 14.70
C THR A 344 -21.90 -8.05 13.40
N ILE A 345 -20.58 -8.24 13.50
CA ILE A 345 -19.71 -8.62 12.39
C ILE A 345 -19.55 -10.14 12.39
N LYS A 346 -19.98 -10.79 11.31
CA LYS A 346 -19.85 -12.23 11.13
C LYS A 346 -18.71 -12.52 10.17
N VAL A 347 -17.71 -13.28 10.61
CA VAL A 347 -16.52 -13.62 9.82
C VAL A 347 -16.35 -15.14 9.72
N TYR A 348 -15.96 -15.63 8.55
CA TYR A 348 -15.48 -17.00 8.39
C TYR A 348 -14.29 -17.04 7.42
N ALA A 349 -13.41 -18.01 7.63
CA ALA A 349 -12.27 -18.30 6.79
C ALA A 349 -12.56 -19.43 5.81
N VAL A 350 -11.88 -19.45 4.66
CA VAL A 350 -12.06 -20.43 3.59
C VAL A 350 -10.71 -20.98 3.16
N ASN A 351 -10.65 -22.28 2.92
CA ASN A 351 -9.58 -22.97 2.21
C ASN A 351 -10.19 -24.01 1.24
N PRO A 352 -9.39 -24.79 0.50
CA PRO A 352 -9.94 -25.82 -0.41
C PRO A 352 -10.74 -26.95 0.26
N ALA A 353 -10.58 -27.18 1.57
CA ALA A 353 -11.39 -28.16 2.32
C ALA A 353 -12.77 -27.60 2.72
N GLY A 354 -12.94 -26.28 2.70
CA GLY A 354 -14.23 -25.62 2.88
C GLY A 354 -14.14 -24.35 3.72
N ARG A 355 -15.28 -23.94 4.29
CA ARG A 355 -15.37 -22.80 5.22
C ARG A 355 -15.28 -23.23 6.68
N SER A 356 -14.76 -22.36 7.53
CA SER A 356 -14.87 -22.47 8.99
C SER A 356 -16.31 -22.32 9.46
N GLU A 357 -16.54 -22.60 10.75
CA GLU A 357 -17.70 -22.06 11.46
C GLU A 357 -17.69 -20.53 11.43
N VAL A 358 -18.88 -19.92 11.50
CA VAL A 358 -19.01 -18.46 11.46
C VAL A 358 -18.73 -17.89 12.85
N ALA A 359 -17.62 -17.17 12.98
CA ALA A 359 -17.30 -16.40 14.16
C ALA A 359 -18.11 -15.09 14.18
N VAL A 360 -18.60 -14.71 15.35
CA VAL A 360 -19.45 -13.53 15.54
C VAL A 360 -18.75 -12.59 16.51
N TYR A 361 -18.56 -11.35 16.07
CA TYR A 361 -17.91 -10.29 16.83
C TYR A 361 -18.85 -9.10 16.96
N THR A 362 -18.73 -8.37 18.06
CA THR A 362 -19.49 -7.13 18.29
C THR A 362 -18.52 -5.95 18.27
N LEU A 363 -18.80 -4.96 17.42
CA LEU A 363 -18.11 -3.68 17.42
C LEU A 363 -19.07 -2.59 17.90
N GLU A 364 -18.75 -1.98 19.04
CA GLU A 364 -19.48 -0.84 19.56
C GLU A 364 -18.91 0.47 18.99
N VAL A 365 -19.77 1.27 18.37
CA VAL A 365 -19.42 2.58 17.79
C VAL A 365 -20.16 3.69 18.55
N ALA A 366 -19.46 4.43 19.39
CA ALA A 366 -20.00 5.58 20.12
C ALA A 366 -20.22 6.80 19.21
N ALA A 367 -21.18 7.66 19.56
CA ALA A 367 -21.40 8.91 18.85
C ALA A 367 -20.36 9.97 19.24
N LEU A 368 -20.06 10.88 18.32
CA LEU A 368 -19.25 12.07 18.61
C LEU A 368 -20.01 12.97 19.62
N PRO A 369 -19.38 13.52 20.68
CA PRO A 369 -20.05 14.40 21.65
C PRO A 369 -20.76 15.56 20.95
N GLN A 370 -21.96 15.92 21.40
CA GLN A 370 -22.78 16.96 20.77
C GLN A 370 -22.13 18.35 20.86
N GLU A 371 -21.37 18.56 21.94
CA GLU A 371 -20.63 19.75 22.32
C GLU A 371 -19.50 20.08 21.34
N ILE A 372 -19.05 19.12 20.53
CA ILE A 372 -18.03 19.34 19.49
C ILE A 372 -18.61 19.30 18.07
N GLN A 373 -19.93 19.16 17.93
CA GLN A 373 -20.63 19.22 16.64
C GLN A 373 -21.13 20.64 16.37
N GLY A 374 -21.01 21.12 15.13
CA GLY A 374 -21.55 22.42 14.72
C GLY A 374 -20.46 23.38 14.24
N VAL A 375 -20.78 24.68 14.21
CA VAL A 375 -19.87 25.71 13.69
C VAL A 375 -18.97 26.20 14.80
N PHE A 376 -17.66 26.14 14.59
CA PHE A 376 -16.64 26.79 15.38
C PHE A 376 -16.13 28.02 14.63
N GLN A 377 -15.96 29.15 15.31
CA GLN A 377 -15.33 30.33 14.77
C GLN A 377 -14.29 30.87 15.76
N GLY A 378 -13.16 31.31 15.24
CA GLY A 378 -12.03 31.70 16.05
C GLY A 378 -11.07 32.66 15.39
N LEU A 379 -10.06 33.04 16.17
CA LEU A 379 -8.96 33.88 15.76
C LEU A 379 -7.68 33.06 15.70
N ILE A 380 -6.75 33.56 14.89
CA ILE A 380 -5.36 33.12 14.84
C ILE A 380 -4.52 34.33 15.25
N GLU A 381 -3.64 34.14 16.21
CA GLU A 381 -2.78 35.21 16.72
C GLU A 381 -1.83 35.77 15.66
N ARG A 382 -1.29 36.95 15.93
CA ARG A 382 -0.34 37.60 15.05
C ARG A 382 1.03 36.96 15.19
N GLU A 383 1.57 36.56 14.05
CA GLU A 383 2.96 36.14 13.90
C GLU A 383 3.47 36.67 12.54
N ASP A 384 4.67 37.25 12.53
CA ASP A 384 5.22 37.99 11.40
C ASP A 384 5.55 37.13 10.18
N GLY A 385 6.15 35.95 10.34
CA GLY A 385 6.49 35.04 9.25
C GLY A 385 5.34 34.14 8.79
N LEU A 386 4.37 33.84 9.65
CA LEU A 386 3.21 32.98 9.36
C LEU A 386 2.00 33.77 8.88
N THR A 387 1.62 34.80 9.63
CA THR A 387 0.40 35.57 9.39
C THR A 387 0.68 36.92 8.74
N LYS A 388 1.96 37.26 8.49
CA LYS A 388 2.39 38.58 8.00
C LYS A 388 1.93 39.70 8.93
N SER A 389 1.97 39.43 10.23
CA SER A 389 1.52 40.30 11.32
C SER A 389 0.03 40.68 11.28
N HIS A 390 -0.79 40.07 10.40
CA HIS A 390 -2.22 40.37 10.32
C HIS A 390 -3.06 39.52 11.28
N GLY A 391 -2.49 38.45 11.82
CA GLY A 391 -3.24 37.39 12.48
C GLY A 391 -4.15 36.69 11.48
N GLY A 392 -5.23 36.11 11.97
CA GLY A 392 -6.14 35.38 11.13
C GLY A 392 -7.47 35.08 11.77
N ARG A 393 -8.29 34.35 11.03
CA ARG A 393 -9.55 33.79 11.52
C ARG A 393 -9.76 32.40 10.98
N ILE A 394 -10.42 31.57 11.76
CA ILE A 394 -10.84 30.24 11.34
C ILE A 394 -12.34 30.11 11.50
N GLN A 395 -12.98 29.42 10.56
CA GLN A 395 -14.34 28.95 10.70
C GLN A 395 -14.40 27.50 10.22
N LEU A 396 -14.94 26.62 11.06
CA LEU A 396 -15.01 25.18 10.86
C LEU A 396 -16.43 24.73 11.18
N THR A 397 -16.97 23.77 10.42
CA THR A 397 -18.22 23.08 10.72
C THR A 397 -17.92 21.61 10.91
N VAL A 398 -18.18 21.07 12.10
CA VAL A 398 -18.04 19.66 12.45
C VAL A 398 -19.41 18.99 12.36
N SER A 399 -19.49 17.91 11.59
CA SER A 399 -20.69 17.09 11.45
C SER A 399 -20.82 16.07 12.58
N ARG A 400 -22.01 15.46 12.70
CA ARG A 400 -22.25 14.29 13.56
C ARG A 400 -21.32 13.11 13.29
N THR A 401 -20.79 13.02 12.06
CA THR A 401 -19.88 11.93 11.66
C THR A 401 -18.41 12.27 11.86
N GLY A 402 -18.11 13.40 12.50
CA GLY A 402 -16.75 13.94 12.67
C GLY A 402 -16.08 14.38 11.36
N SER A 403 -16.77 14.34 10.22
CA SER A 403 -16.32 15.09 9.04
C SER A 403 -16.37 16.59 9.35
N TYR A 404 -15.36 17.33 8.90
CA TYR A 404 -15.29 18.77 9.06
C TYR A 404 -15.10 19.47 7.71
N SER A 405 -15.59 20.71 7.62
CA SER A 405 -15.37 21.61 6.49
C SER A 405 -15.35 23.07 6.92
N GLY A 406 -14.67 23.94 6.19
CA GLY A 406 -14.57 25.34 6.59
C GLY A 406 -13.55 26.13 5.80
N PHE A 407 -13.07 27.22 6.40
CA PHE A 407 -11.98 28.02 5.86
C PHE A 407 -11.11 28.59 6.97
N VAL A 408 -9.87 28.92 6.60
CA VAL A 408 -8.92 29.67 7.41
C VAL A 408 -8.43 30.89 6.62
N TYR A 409 -8.28 32.00 7.31
CA TYR A 409 -7.52 33.16 6.85
C TYR A 409 -6.18 33.20 7.57
N LEU A 410 -5.10 33.16 6.82
CA LEU A 410 -3.75 33.46 7.31
C LEU A 410 -3.30 34.77 6.67
N GLY A 411 -3.35 35.84 7.44
CA GLY A 411 -3.27 37.20 6.95
C GLY A 411 -4.23 37.50 5.80
N ALA A 412 -3.70 37.79 4.61
CA ALA A 412 -4.51 38.16 3.44
C ALA A 412 -5.09 36.94 2.69
N GLU A 413 -4.59 35.74 2.94
CA GLU A 413 -4.92 34.55 2.15
C GLU A 413 -6.04 33.73 2.79
N ARG A 414 -7.04 33.36 1.99
CA ARG A 414 -8.11 32.45 2.40
C ARG A 414 -7.86 31.07 1.84
N ARG A 415 -7.97 30.03 2.68
CA ARG A 415 -7.85 28.62 2.28
C ARG A 415 -9.07 27.86 2.77
N SER A 416 -9.64 27.02 1.89
CA SER A 416 -10.73 26.11 2.29
C SER A 416 -10.12 24.86 2.93
N ILE A 417 -10.77 24.34 3.96
CA ILE A 417 -10.32 23.16 4.70
C ILE A 417 -11.45 22.14 4.75
N ARG A 418 -11.09 20.85 4.68
CA ARG A 418 -12.02 19.73 4.83
C ARG A 418 -11.27 18.48 5.25
N GLY A 419 -11.92 17.61 6.01
CA GLY A 419 -11.31 16.37 6.49
C GLY A 419 -12.21 15.64 7.46
N TYR A 420 -11.60 14.82 8.31
CA TYR A 420 -12.26 14.14 9.41
C TYR A 420 -11.46 14.37 10.68
N LEU A 421 -12.14 14.57 11.80
CA LEU A 421 -11.51 14.54 13.11
C LEU A 421 -10.84 13.18 13.32
N ASP A 422 -9.80 13.17 14.14
CA ASP A 422 -9.32 11.95 14.77
C ASP A 422 -9.87 11.90 16.19
N ALA A 423 -10.50 10.79 16.54
CA ALA A 423 -11.20 10.64 17.80
C ALA A 423 -10.98 9.24 18.32
N THR A 424 -10.65 9.12 19.59
CA THR A 424 -10.38 7.85 20.26
C THR A 424 -11.46 7.55 21.30
N PRO A 425 -11.73 6.26 21.56
CA PRO A 425 -12.74 5.84 22.52
C PRO A 425 -12.28 6.00 23.99
N ASP A 426 -11.01 6.34 24.23
CA ASP A 426 -10.40 6.50 25.56
C ASP A 426 -10.79 7.80 26.29
N GLY A 427 -11.59 8.66 25.65
CA GLY A 427 -12.00 9.95 26.19
C GLY A 427 -11.01 11.08 25.92
N SER A 428 -9.93 10.83 25.17
CA SER A 428 -9.03 11.90 24.72
C SER A 428 -9.77 12.90 23.83
N PRO A 429 -9.46 14.22 23.93
CA PRO A 429 -10.06 15.24 23.08
C PRO A 429 -9.88 14.90 21.59
N PRO A 430 -10.95 14.92 20.78
CA PRO A 430 -10.81 14.77 19.35
C PRO A 430 -9.90 15.85 18.77
N THR A 431 -9.10 15.49 17.78
CA THR A 431 -8.16 16.40 17.15
C THR A 431 -8.43 16.53 15.65
N LEU A 432 -7.86 17.57 15.04
CA LEU A 432 -7.67 17.60 13.60
C LEU A 432 -6.28 18.12 13.28
N ASP A 433 -5.71 17.52 12.25
CA ASP A 433 -4.42 17.89 11.68
C ASP A 433 -4.59 18.07 10.18
N PHE A 434 -4.08 19.18 9.64
CA PHE A 434 -4.03 19.38 8.21
C PHE A 434 -2.87 20.30 7.79
N ARG A 435 -2.59 20.26 6.49
CA ARG A 435 -1.54 21.06 5.86
C ARG A 435 -2.13 22.16 5.01
N ILE A 436 -1.56 23.36 5.11
CA ILE A 436 -1.88 24.50 4.24
C ILE A 436 -0.75 24.65 3.23
N TYR A 437 -1.02 24.25 1.99
CA TYR A 437 -0.04 24.33 0.90
C TYR A 437 0.15 25.77 0.40
N ARG A 438 1.41 26.21 0.30
CA ARG A 438 1.83 27.55 -0.12
C ARG A 438 2.35 27.59 -1.56
N GLY A 439 1.72 26.84 -2.46
CA GLY A 439 2.21 26.62 -3.82
C GLY A 439 3.04 25.34 -3.94
N ARG A 440 3.75 25.15 -5.06
CA ARG A 440 4.44 23.89 -5.37
C ARG A 440 5.81 23.73 -4.69
N THR A 441 6.49 24.83 -4.40
CA THR A 441 7.91 24.83 -3.99
C THR A 441 8.14 25.23 -2.53
N LEU A 442 7.12 25.75 -1.84
CA LEU A 442 7.22 26.17 -0.45
C LEU A 442 6.73 25.07 0.49
N PRO A 443 7.41 24.82 1.63
CA PRO A 443 6.89 23.94 2.67
C PRO A 443 5.49 24.36 3.12
N PRO A 444 4.57 23.41 3.37
CA PRO A 444 3.24 23.74 3.88
C PRO A 444 3.33 24.28 5.31
N TYR A 445 2.32 25.02 5.73
CA TYR A 445 2.07 25.20 7.16
C TYR A 445 1.33 23.99 7.71
N PHE A 446 1.54 23.67 8.98
CA PHE A 446 0.85 22.62 9.71
C PHE A 446 -0.12 23.26 10.68
N VAL A 447 -1.33 22.73 10.75
CA VAL A 447 -2.35 23.16 11.70
C VAL A 447 -2.78 21.97 12.53
N HIS A 448 -2.74 22.15 13.84
CA HIS A 448 -3.26 21.21 14.83
C HIS A 448 -4.34 21.90 15.66
N LEU A 449 -5.48 21.25 15.86
CA LEU A 449 -6.50 21.68 16.83
C LEU A 449 -6.97 20.49 17.66
N SER A 450 -7.21 20.75 18.94
CA SER A 450 -7.82 19.85 19.91
C SER A 450 -9.17 20.42 20.36
N PHE A 451 -10.19 19.56 20.47
CA PHE A 451 -11.57 19.94 20.79
C PHE A 451 -11.93 19.59 22.23
N ASP A 452 -12.08 20.61 23.06
CA ASP A 452 -12.56 20.47 24.42
C ASP A 452 -14.09 20.55 24.44
N ALA A 453 -14.73 19.40 24.65
CA ALA A 453 -16.18 19.28 24.75
C ALA A 453 -16.76 20.02 25.98
N SER A 454 -16.04 20.10 27.09
CA SER A 454 -16.50 20.78 28.31
C SER A 454 -16.56 22.30 28.10
N MET A 455 -15.54 22.84 27.45
CA MET A 455 -15.45 24.26 27.14
C MET A 455 -16.22 24.65 25.87
N GLU A 456 -16.58 23.69 25.02
CA GLU A 456 -17.08 23.92 23.65
C GLU A 456 -16.12 24.79 22.83
N LYS A 457 -14.83 24.45 22.91
CA LYS A 457 -13.74 25.19 22.26
C LYS A 457 -12.85 24.26 21.46
N ALA A 458 -12.27 24.81 20.40
CA ALA A 458 -11.14 24.22 19.70
C ALA A 458 -9.92 25.12 19.89
N THR A 459 -8.82 24.56 20.39
CA THR A 459 -7.57 25.27 20.62
C THR A 459 -6.41 24.54 19.96
N GLY A 460 -5.40 25.28 19.53
CA GLY A 460 -4.18 24.70 18.97
C GLY A 460 -3.34 25.76 18.31
N GLU A 461 -2.69 25.42 17.21
CA GLU A 461 -1.72 26.30 16.57
C GLU A 461 -1.61 26.07 15.05
N VAL A 462 -1.07 27.08 14.37
CA VAL A 462 -0.47 26.94 13.05
C VAL A 462 1.04 27.13 13.18
N ASN A 463 1.84 26.24 12.58
CA ASN A 463 3.30 26.34 12.57
C ASN A 463 3.88 26.10 11.15
N ASP A 464 5.15 26.47 10.95
CA ASP A 464 5.86 26.27 9.68
C ASP A 464 6.66 24.96 9.60
N GLY A 465 6.58 24.13 10.65
CA GLY A 465 7.39 22.92 10.80
C GLY A 465 8.81 23.19 11.30
N ASP A 466 9.11 24.42 11.74
CA ASP A 466 10.38 24.80 12.33
C ASP A 466 10.15 25.57 13.65
N THR A 467 10.31 26.90 13.68
CA THR A 467 10.29 27.70 14.90
C THR A 467 9.09 28.63 15.02
N LEU A 468 8.39 28.93 13.93
CA LEU A 468 7.29 29.88 13.97
C LEU A 468 6.00 29.17 14.36
N THR A 469 5.28 29.72 15.34
CA THR A 469 3.95 29.25 15.76
C THR A 469 3.01 30.44 15.98
N ALA A 470 1.73 30.26 15.65
CA ALA A 470 0.67 31.19 16.00
C ALA A 470 -0.51 30.41 16.61
N ALA A 471 -0.95 30.82 17.81
CA ALA A 471 -2.03 30.14 18.51
C ALA A 471 -3.38 30.36 17.82
N ILE A 472 -4.26 29.37 17.98
CA ILE A 472 -5.63 29.35 17.46
C ILE A 472 -6.56 29.12 18.65
N GLU A 473 -7.54 30.02 18.82
CA GLU A 473 -8.69 29.80 19.70
C GLU A 473 -9.96 29.95 18.88
N ALA A 474 -10.82 28.93 18.89
CA ALA A 474 -12.15 28.96 18.27
C ALA A 474 -13.22 28.48 19.26
N THR A 475 -14.33 29.20 19.30
CA THR A 475 -15.49 28.88 20.14
C THR A 475 -16.63 28.35 19.30
N ARG A 476 -17.43 27.46 19.88
CA ARG A 476 -18.61 26.91 19.23
C ARG A 476 -19.77 27.91 19.20
N TYR A 477 -20.41 28.00 18.05
CA TYR A 477 -21.66 28.71 17.86
C TYR A 477 -22.81 27.95 18.57
N ALA A 478 -23.35 28.56 19.62
CA ALA A 478 -24.24 27.86 20.56
C ALA A 478 -25.75 28.05 20.30
N TRP A 479 -26.13 28.98 19.41
CA TRP A 479 -27.49 29.52 19.38
C TRP A 479 -28.25 29.18 18.09
N HIS A 480 -29.57 29.03 18.22
CA HIS A 480 -30.49 28.82 17.10
C HIS A 480 -31.83 29.48 17.40
N SER A 481 -32.33 30.33 16.50
CA SER A 481 -33.48 31.24 16.74
C SER A 481 -34.78 30.57 17.20
N ARG A 482 -34.94 29.26 16.98
CA ARG A 482 -36.12 28.48 17.42
C ARG A 482 -35.82 27.43 18.49
N LEU A 483 -34.60 26.91 18.55
CA LEU A 483 -34.27 25.73 19.37
C LEU A 483 -33.55 26.13 20.66
N ASN A 484 -32.71 27.16 20.59
CA ASN A 484 -32.00 27.74 21.72
C ASN A 484 -31.71 29.22 21.37
N PRO A 485 -32.71 30.11 21.50
CA PRO A 485 -32.54 31.50 21.08
C PRO A 485 -31.70 32.31 22.08
N ALA A 486 -30.81 33.16 21.57
CA ALA A 486 -29.99 34.09 22.35
C ALA A 486 -30.79 35.32 22.84
N THR A 487 -32.02 35.12 23.36
CA THR A 487 -32.97 36.22 23.65
C THR A 487 -32.41 37.22 24.66
N SER A 488 -31.72 36.74 25.70
CA SER A 488 -31.08 37.59 26.72
C SER A 488 -29.95 38.45 26.18
N LEU A 489 -29.35 38.08 25.04
CA LEU A 489 -28.24 38.81 24.40
C LEU A 489 -28.67 39.56 23.13
N ALA A 490 -29.88 39.31 22.62
CA ALA A 490 -30.36 39.91 21.38
C ALA A 490 -30.62 41.42 21.55
N GLY A 491 -30.22 42.20 20.56
CA GLY A 491 -30.38 43.66 20.61
C GLY A 491 -29.37 44.41 19.76
N LYS A 492 -29.50 45.74 19.76
CA LYS A 492 -28.49 46.65 19.25
C LYS A 492 -27.62 47.11 20.40
N TYR A 493 -26.32 47.25 20.15
CA TYR A 493 -25.35 47.73 21.11
C TYR A 493 -24.47 48.77 20.45
N THR A 494 -23.94 49.66 21.26
CA THR A 494 -22.93 50.64 20.88
C THR A 494 -21.75 50.46 21.80
N ALA A 495 -20.56 50.38 21.22
CA ALA A 495 -19.31 50.17 21.95
C ALA A 495 -18.23 51.11 21.44
N GLN A 496 -17.34 51.48 22.34
CA GLN A 496 -16.09 52.15 22.05
C GLN A 496 -14.92 51.20 22.29
N ALA A 497 -13.79 51.45 21.64
CA ALA A 497 -12.52 50.81 21.96
C ALA A 497 -11.42 51.86 22.06
N SER A 498 -10.86 51.99 23.26
CA SER A 498 -9.90 53.03 23.64
C SER A 498 -8.47 52.51 23.57
N LEU A 499 -7.53 53.40 23.25
CA LEU A 499 -6.09 53.10 23.19
C LEU A 499 -5.55 52.70 24.57
N PRO A 500 -4.45 51.92 24.61
CA PRO A 500 -3.69 51.74 25.83
C PRO A 500 -3.08 53.07 26.27
N LEU A 501 -2.94 53.28 27.59
CA LEU A 501 -2.44 54.52 28.17
C LEU A 501 -1.07 54.95 27.62
N ALA A 502 -0.19 53.98 27.33
CA ALA A 502 1.15 54.22 26.79
C ALA A 502 1.16 54.82 25.37
N SER A 503 0.04 54.75 24.64
CA SER A 503 -0.09 55.24 23.26
C SER A 503 -0.88 56.54 23.17
N ILE A 504 -1.41 57.03 24.29
CA ILE A 504 -2.07 58.35 24.34
C ILE A 504 -1.00 59.43 24.18
N GLY A 505 -1.23 60.35 23.24
CA GLY A 505 -0.30 61.44 22.90
C GLY A 505 0.77 61.07 21.87
N ASP A 506 0.89 59.80 21.49
CA ASP A 506 1.82 59.38 20.42
C ASP A 506 1.30 59.79 19.03
N ALA A 507 1.99 60.72 18.37
CA ALA A 507 1.65 61.18 17.03
C ALA A 507 1.77 60.09 15.95
N GLY A 508 2.49 59.00 16.21
CA GLY A 508 2.61 57.82 15.35
C GLY A 508 1.37 56.91 15.36
N VAL A 509 0.46 57.09 16.33
CA VAL A 509 -0.75 56.29 16.51
C VAL A 509 -2.00 57.18 16.40
N PRO A 510 -3.10 56.71 15.79
CA PRO A 510 -4.36 57.45 15.76
C PRO A 510 -4.93 57.64 17.16
N GLN A 511 -5.16 58.90 17.57
CA GLN A 511 -5.66 59.27 18.90
C GLN A 511 -7.20 59.31 18.98
N GLY A 512 -7.89 59.03 17.87
CA GLY A 512 -9.35 58.96 17.84
C GLY A 512 -9.90 57.72 18.54
N VAL A 513 -11.13 57.81 19.03
CA VAL A 513 -11.82 56.67 19.67
C VAL A 513 -12.46 55.80 18.61
N THR A 514 -12.19 54.49 18.65
CA THR A 514 -12.86 53.52 17.79
C THR A 514 -14.30 53.35 18.26
N ALA A 515 -15.28 53.48 17.37
CA ALA A 515 -16.70 53.40 17.70
C ALA A 515 -17.40 52.37 16.82
N LEU A 516 -18.12 51.43 17.45
CA LEU A 516 -18.76 50.27 16.84
C LEU A 516 -20.24 50.19 17.21
N THR A 517 -21.09 49.91 16.23
CA THR A 517 -22.45 49.40 16.44
C THR A 517 -22.42 47.88 16.29
N LEU A 518 -23.05 47.17 17.21
CA LEU A 518 -23.25 45.72 17.17
C LEU A 518 -24.75 45.42 17.10
N THR A 519 -25.14 44.38 16.39
CA THR A 519 -26.52 43.87 16.36
C THR A 519 -26.48 42.37 16.54
N ALA A 520 -26.85 41.91 17.74
CA ALA A 520 -27.00 40.52 18.08
C ALA A 520 -28.42 40.06 17.75
N SER A 521 -28.53 39.00 16.96
CA SER A 521 -29.82 38.35 16.65
C SER A 521 -30.16 37.27 17.67
N THR A 522 -31.43 36.86 17.74
CA THR A 522 -31.86 35.68 18.52
C THR A 522 -31.26 34.37 18.01
N ALA A 523 -30.78 34.35 16.76
CA ALA A 523 -29.99 33.24 16.25
C ALA A 523 -28.57 33.24 16.82
N GLY A 524 -28.09 34.30 17.47
CA GLY A 524 -26.71 34.42 17.96
C GLY A 524 -25.68 34.86 16.92
N THR A 525 -26.12 35.32 15.74
CA THR A 525 -25.24 36.08 14.84
C THR A 525 -25.08 37.51 15.35
N VAL A 526 -23.85 38.01 15.41
CA VAL A 526 -23.50 39.40 15.70
C VAL A 526 -23.00 40.06 14.43
N ARG A 527 -23.73 41.08 13.97
CA ARG A 527 -23.29 41.98 12.91
C ARG A 527 -22.67 43.21 13.55
N TYR A 528 -21.52 43.63 13.07
CA TYR A 528 -20.85 44.82 13.59
C TYR A 528 -20.48 45.77 12.45
N SER A 529 -20.51 47.07 12.74
CA SER A 529 -20.14 48.13 11.80
C SER A 529 -19.70 49.38 12.55
N GLY A 530 -18.73 50.12 12.03
CA GLY A 530 -18.27 51.34 12.68
C GLY A 530 -17.04 51.94 12.02
N ARG A 531 -16.29 52.72 12.79
CA ARG A 531 -15.01 53.30 12.37
C ARG A 531 -13.95 53.11 13.44
N MET A 532 -12.75 52.78 13.00
CA MET A 532 -11.53 52.81 13.82
C MET A 532 -11.19 54.26 14.21
N GLY A 533 -10.27 54.43 15.17
CA GLY A 533 -9.79 55.75 15.60
C GLY A 533 -9.16 56.60 14.49
N ASP A 534 -8.76 56.00 13.38
CA ASP A 534 -8.30 56.70 12.16
C ASP A 534 -9.40 56.90 11.10
N LEU A 535 -10.66 56.78 11.52
CA LEU A 535 -11.86 56.83 10.68
C LEU A 535 -11.98 55.72 9.62
N THR A 536 -11.10 54.71 9.63
CA THR A 536 -11.21 53.56 8.72
C THR A 536 -12.48 52.78 9.00
N ALA A 537 -13.28 52.54 7.96
CA ALA A 537 -14.52 51.79 8.10
C ALA A 537 -14.24 50.31 8.43
N VAL A 538 -14.99 49.78 9.40
CA VAL A 538 -14.95 48.37 9.79
C VAL A 538 -16.37 47.82 9.76
N SER A 539 -16.55 46.63 9.20
CA SER A 539 -17.85 45.94 9.23
C SER A 539 -17.70 44.44 8.99
N GLY A 540 -18.56 43.64 9.60
CA GLY A 540 -18.52 42.19 9.45
C GLY A 540 -19.58 41.47 10.26
N SER A 541 -19.43 40.16 10.35
CA SER A 541 -20.30 39.30 11.14
C SER A 541 -19.51 38.15 11.77
N CYS A 542 -19.96 37.72 12.93
CA CYS A 542 -19.45 36.58 13.69
C CYS A 542 -20.58 35.95 14.51
N TYR A 543 -20.26 34.92 15.28
CA TYR A 543 -21.22 34.18 16.10
C TYR A 543 -20.91 34.33 17.59
N LEU A 544 -21.97 34.35 18.40
CA LEU A 544 -21.88 34.25 19.86
C LEU A 544 -21.60 32.80 20.25
N ASP A 545 -20.66 32.62 21.17
CA ASP A 545 -20.54 31.41 21.94
C ASP A 545 -21.62 31.34 23.04
N LYS A 546 -21.65 30.25 23.81
CA LYS A 546 -22.61 30.05 24.89
C LYS A 546 -22.55 31.10 26.01
N ASN A 547 -21.42 31.79 26.16
CA ASN A 547 -21.16 32.79 27.18
C ASN A 547 -21.30 34.23 26.64
N GLY A 548 -21.71 34.39 25.37
CA GLY A 548 -21.84 35.69 24.73
C GLY A 548 -20.53 36.27 24.18
N LYS A 549 -19.44 35.50 24.14
CA LYS A 549 -18.14 35.88 23.53
C LYS A 549 -18.23 35.75 22.01
N PHE A 550 -17.58 36.66 21.28
CA PHE A 550 -17.53 36.67 19.82
C PHE A 550 -16.23 37.30 19.32
N SER A 551 -15.85 36.98 18.07
CA SER A 551 -14.55 37.34 17.49
C SER A 551 -14.66 38.17 16.21
N PRO A 552 -14.72 39.52 16.31
CA PRO A 552 -14.57 40.39 15.14
C PRO A 552 -13.21 40.21 14.46
N PHE A 553 -13.19 40.21 13.13
CA PHE A 553 -11.97 40.19 12.32
C PHE A 553 -12.16 40.96 11.01
N ASN A 554 -11.30 41.95 10.77
CA ASN A 554 -11.29 42.73 9.54
C ASN A 554 -9.87 42.96 9.04
N ARG A 555 -9.68 42.75 7.74
CA ARG A 555 -8.51 43.26 7.03
C ARG A 555 -8.75 44.72 6.68
N LEU A 556 -7.76 45.56 6.94
CA LEU A 556 -7.80 47.00 6.74
C LEU A 556 -6.75 47.43 5.71
N TYR A 557 -6.85 48.69 5.24
CA TYR A 557 -5.80 49.35 4.43
C TYR A 557 -5.36 48.59 3.17
N GLY A 558 -6.29 47.92 2.47
CA GLY A 558 -5.95 47.11 1.30
C GLY A 558 -5.06 45.91 1.63
N ASN A 559 -5.32 45.24 2.76
CA ASN A 559 -4.52 44.15 3.34
C ASN A 559 -3.14 44.58 3.84
N ARG A 560 -3.03 45.81 4.35
CA ARG A 560 -1.80 46.33 5.00
C ARG A 560 -2.04 46.67 6.47
N GLY A 561 -2.97 45.98 7.10
CA GLY A 561 -3.26 46.01 8.52
C GLY A 561 -4.54 45.27 8.80
N SER A 562 -4.90 45.18 10.06
CA SER A 562 -6.01 44.36 10.53
C SER A 562 -6.52 44.84 11.87
N VAL A 563 -7.75 44.48 12.18
CA VAL A 563 -8.27 44.50 13.54
C VAL A 563 -8.92 43.15 13.83
N LEU A 564 -8.57 42.56 14.96
CA LEU A 564 -9.10 41.30 15.44
C LEU A 564 -9.15 41.30 16.96
N GLY A 565 -10.05 40.54 17.57
CA GLY A 565 -10.05 40.40 19.02
C GLY A 565 -11.30 39.73 19.55
N TRP A 566 -11.39 39.64 20.86
CA TRP A 566 -12.49 39.00 21.54
C TRP A 566 -13.31 40.03 22.30
N LEU A 567 -14.59 40.09 21.98
CA LEU A 567 -15.58 40.89 22.68
C LEU A 567 -16.61 39.96 23.31
N GLN A 568 -17.31 40.44 24.33
CA GLN A 568 -18.36 39.70 25.02
C GLN A 568 -19.55 40.61 25.28
N ILE A 569 -20.75 40.10 25.01
CA ILE A 569 -21.99 40.68 25.52
C ILE A 569 -22.30 39.99 26.84
N VAL A 570 -22.37 40.76 27.92
CA VAL A 570 -22.72 40.27 29.25
C VAL A 570 -24.17 40.60 29.51
N ALA A 571 -24.99 39.58 29.74
CA ALA A 571 -26.39 39.77 30.10
C ALA A 571 -26.49 40.33 31.52
N ASP A 572 -27.40 41.27 31.73
CA ASP A 572 -27.83 41.71 33.05
C ASP A 572 -29.30 41.34 33.29
N PRO A 573 -29.58 40.21 33.94
CA PRO A 573 -30.95 39.80 34.25
C PRO A 573 -31.66 40.76 35.21
N GLY A 574 -30.93 41.52 36.04
CA GLY A 574 -31.52 42.41 37.04
C GLY A 574 -32.30 43.60 36.44
N SER A 575 -31.88 44.06 35.27
CA SER A 575 -32.51 45.14 34.50
C SER A 575 -33.44 44.65 33.39
N GLU A 576 -33.90 43.39 33.44
CA GLU A 576 -34.60 42.75 32.32
C GLU A 576 -33.79 42.85 30.99
N PHE A 577 -32.46 42.75 31.09
CA PHE A 577 -31.51 42.86 29.99
C PHE A 577 -31.45 44.24 29.34
N ALA A 578 -31.95 45.29 29.98
CA ALA A 578 -31.80 46.67 29.51
C ALA A 578 -30.35 47.14 29.63
N ASP A 579 -29.64 46.73 30.68
CA ASP A 579 -28.28 47.16 31.00
C ASP A 579 -27.21 46.15 30.57
N ASN A 580 -27.53 45.30 29.59
CA ASN A 580 -26.53 44.42 28.99
C ASN A 580 -25.31 45.23 28.52
N SER A 581 -24.13 44.76 28.89
CA SER A 581 -22.87 45.45 28.60
C SER A 581 -22.07 44.74 27.50
N VAL A 582 -21.15 45.48 26.91
CA VAL A 582 -20.14 44.98 25.97
C VAL A 582 -18.77 45.24 26.56
N SER A 583 -17.92 44.24 26.60
CA SER A 583 -16.54 44.35 27.06
C SER A 583 -15.59 43.50 26.21
N GLY A 584 -14.28 43.71 26.36
CA GLY A 584 -13.25 42.87 25.72
C GLY A 584 -12.11 43.70 25.15
N SER A 585 -11.39 43.13 24.18
CA SER A 585 -10.25 43.81 23.55
C SER A 585 -10.20 43.59 22.05
N LEU A 586 -9.64 44.57 21.34
CA LEU A 586 -9.38 44.52 19.90
C LEU A 586 -7.91 44.85 19.65
N ASP A 587 -7.18 43.93 19.04
CA ASP A 587 -5.83 44.15 18.57
C ASP A 587 -5.84 44.77 17.17
N TRP A 588 -5.35 46.00 17.05
CA TRP A 588 -5.37 46.81 15.83
C TRP A 588 -3.96 47.13 15.37
N ASN A 589 -3.63 46.84 14.10
CA ASN A 589 -2.37 47.27 13.51
C ASN A 589 -2.53 47.89 12.14
N ARG A 590 -1.44 48.56 11.76
CA ARG A 590 -1.23 49.11 10.44
C ARG A 590 0.22 48.88 10.05
N LEU A 591 0.44 48.16 8.96
CA LEU A 591 1.77 47.92 8.39
C LEU A 591 2.20 49.10 7.52
N LEU A 592 3.41 49.03 6.97
CA LEU A 592 3.95 50.01 6.04
C LEU A 592 3.01 50.26 4.85
N GLN A 593 2.67 51.53 4.63
CA GLN A 593 1.78 51.97 3.56
C GLN A 593 2.58 52.45 2.34
N PRO A 594 1.96 52.62 1.15
CA PRO A 594 2.64 53.26 0.02
C PRO A 594 3.11 54.67 0.40
N ALA A 595 4.19 55.15 -0.21
CA ALA A 595 4.75 56.49 0.04
C ALA A 595 3.76 57.64 -0.24
N THR A 596 2.68 57.38 -0.98
CA THR A 596 1.60 58.34 -1.25
C THR A 596 0.57 58.44 -0.11
N SER A 597 0.62 57.57 0.90
CA SER A 597 -0.31 57.60 2.04
C SER A 597 0.01 58.76 2.97
N ARG A 598 -0.99 59.61 3.23
CA ARG A 598 -0.88 60.72 4.19
C ARG A 598 -1.19 60.31 5.63
N GLN A 599 -1.90 59.19 5.80
CA GLN A 599 -2.25 58.65 7.10
C GLN A 599 -1.22 57.58 7.48
N TYR A 600 -0.48 57.83 8.56
CA TYR A 600 0.47 56.91 9.18
C TYR A 600 1.25 56.06 8.15
N PRO A 601 2.04 56.68 7.26
CA PRO A 601 2.70 55.99 6.15
C PRO A 601 3.65 54.89 6.63
N LEU A 602 4.30 55.09 7.78
CA LEU A 602 5.19 54.11 8.42
C LEU A 602 4.44 52.94 9.08
N GLY A 603 3.11 53.04 9.22
CA GLY A 603 2.34 52.13 10.05
C GLY A 603 2.56 52.36 11.54
N PHE A 604 2.00 51.47 12.35
CA PHE A 604 2.19 51.40 13.79
C PHE A 604 2.11 49.94 14.26
N VAL A 605 2.86 49.65 15.31
CA VAL A 605 2.85 48.34 15.97
C VAL A 605 1.47 48.02 16.55
N PRO A 606 1.13 46.73 16.75
CA PRO A 606 -0.12 46.30 17.37
C PRO A 606 -0.56 47.14 18.58
N GLN A 607 -1.80 47.61 18.54
CA GLN A 607 -2.46 48.38 19.60
C GLN A 607 -3.59 47.55 20.19
N ILE A 608 -3.46 47.16 21.46
CA ILE A 608 -4.53 46.45 22.18
C ILE A 608 -5.52 47.48 22.71
N LEU A 609 -6.63 47.62 22.00
CA LEU A 609 -7.72 48.52 22.38
C LEU A 609 -8.60 47.85 23.44
N THR A 610 -8.97 48.59 24.48
CA THR A 610 -9.92 48.13 25.49
C THR A 610 -11.33 48.54 25.10
N ALA A 611 -12.21 47.56 24.89
CA ALA A 611 -13.57 47.79 24.47
C ALA A 611 -14.54 47.87 25.65
N SER A 612 -15.44 48.86 25.59
CA SER A 612 -16.54 49.03 26.55
C SER A 612 -17.79 49.52 25.82
N GLY A 613 -18.97 49.14 26.29
CA GLY A 613 -20.22 49.55 25.68
C GLY A 613 -21.44 49.00 26.38
N SER A 614 -22.61 49.32 25.84
CA SER A 614 -23.89 48.91 26.39
C SER A 614 -24.93 48.71 25.30
N LYS A 615 -26.05 48.09 25.67
CA LYS A 615 -27.23 47.96 24.82
C LYS A 615 -27.74 49.34 24.46
N PHE A 616 -27.96 49.56 23.17
CA PHE A 616 -28.46 50.82 22.64
C PHE A 616 -29.97 50.72 22.46
N VAL A 617 -30.70 51.45 23.31
CA VAL A 617 -32.13 51.67 23.18
C VAL A 617 -32.34 53.12 22.76
N PRO A 618 -32.95 53.40 21.59
CA PRO A 618 -33.31 54.75 21.22
C PRO A 618 -34.16 55.39 22.33
N PRO A 619 -33.86 56.61 22.78
CA PRO A 619 -34.63 57.22 23.86
C PRO A 619 -36.11 57.34 23.44
N PRO A 620 -37.07 57.12 24.35
CA PRO A 620 -38.49 57.35 24.13
C PRO A 620 -38.81 58.75 23.57
N THR A 621 -40.00 58.89 22.97
CA THR A 621 -40.42 60.18 22.41
C THR A 621 -40.63 61.17 23.55
N GLY A 622 -39.96 62.33 23.47
CA GLY A 622 -39.96 63.32 24.55
C GLY A 622 -38.83 63.18 25.57
N GLN A 623 -37.89 62.24 25.40
CA GLN A 623 -36.65 62.16 26.17
C GLN A 623 -35.44 62.53 25.32
N ILE A 624 -34.40 63.07 25.96
CA ILE A 624 -33.14 63.45 25.34
C ILE A 624 -32.17 62.26 25.40
N VAL A 625 -31.26 62.15 24.43
CA VAL A 625 -30.12 61.21 24.46
C VAL A 625 -29.26 61.39 25.71
N LEU A 626 -28.45 60.38 26.05
CA LEU A 626 -27.49 60.38 27.19
C LEU A 626 -28.13 60.72 28.55
N ASN A 627 -29.44 60.52 28.71
CA ASN A 627 -30.17 60.91 29.91
C ASN A 627 -29.96 62.39 30.29
N LEU A 628 -29.68 63.25 29.30
CA LEU A 628 -29.45 64.68 29.56
C LEU A 628 -30.72 65.33 30.11
N PRO A 629 -30.59 66.24 31.09
CA PRO A 629 -31.71 67.06 31.55
C PRO A 629 -32.25 67.94 30.42
N ASP A 630 -33.54 68.28 30.49
CA ASP A 630 -34.15 69.23 29.56
C ASP A 630 -33.39 70.57 29.65
N PRO A 631 -32.91 71.15 28.53
CA PRO A 631 -32.29 72.48 28.54
C PRO A 631 -33.11 73.54 29.30
N ALA A 632 -34.44 73.46 29.30
CA ALA A 632 -35.29 74.38 30.06
C ALA A 632 -35.14 74.28 31.59
N THR A 633 -34.55 73.19 32.09
CA THR A 633 -34.37 72.88 33.52
C THR A 633 -32.95 73.09 34.03
N VAL A 634 -31.99 73.43 33.17
CA VAL A 634 -30.58 73.62 33.53
C VAL A 634 -30.22 75.12 33.48
N PRO A 635 -29.44 75.65 34.44
CA PRO A 635 -28.86 76.99 34.35
C PRO A 635 -28.13 77.21 33.01
N ASP A 636 -28.28 78.40 32.42
CA ASP A 636 -27.73 78.78 31.10
C ASP A 636 -28.24 77.96 29.89
N GLY A 637 -29.16 77.02 30.10
CA GLY A 637 -29.78 76.21 29.07
C GLY A 637 -28.83 75.27 28.33
N LYS A 638 -27.62 75.03 28.86
CA LYS A 638 -26.59 74.14 28.28
C LYS A 638 -26.54 72.84 29.07
N ASN A 639 -26.94 71.74 28.45
CA ASN A 639 -27.05 70.43 29.10
C ASN A 639 -25.95 69.43 28.67
N ALA A 640 -25.10 69.77 27.70
CA ALA A 640 -24.00 68.91 27.26
C ALA A 640 -22.71 69.69 26.96
N GLY A 641 -21.57 69.05 27.19
CA GLY A 641 -20.23 69.55 26.85
C GLY A 641 -19.59 68.68 25.79
N ILE A 642 -18.73 69.26 24.94
CA ILE A 642 -17.92 68.50 23.99
C ILE A 642 -16.45 68.94 24.00
N THR A 643 -15.57 67.95 24.04
CA THR A 643 -14.11 68.12 24.11
C THR A 643 -13.46 67.40 22.94
N PHE A 644 -12.58 68.08 22.22
CA PHE A 644 -11.77 67.50 21.14
C PHE A 644 -10.31 67.38 21.60
N PHE A 645 -9.69 66.24 21.33
CA PHE A 645 -8.33 65.93 21.77
C PHE A 645 -7.57 65.15 20.70
N GLY A 646 -6.25 65.14 20.79
CA GLY A 646 -5.36 64.43 19.88
C GLY A 646 -5.38 64.98 18.45
N GLY A 647 -4.73 64.24 17.54
CA GLY A 647 -4.57 64.67 16.16
C GLY A 647 -3.75 65.96 16.01
N ASN A 648 -3.03 66.37 17.07
CA ASN A 648 -2.34 67.65 17.20
C ASN A 648 -3.29 68.86 17.08
N VAL A 649 -4.52 68.73 17.58
CA VAL A 649 -5.47 69.83 17.65
C VAL A 649 -5.09 70.85 18.73
N GLU A 650 -4.34 70.41 19.73
CA GLU A 650 -3.87 71.19 20.88
C GLU A 650 -2.90 72.30 20.50
N SER A 651 -2.22 72.17 19.35
CA SER A 651 -1.34 73.22 18.81
C SER A 651 -2.07 74.24 17.93
N ALA A 652 -3.38 74.06 17.69
CA ALA A 652 -4.15 74.98 16.87
C ALA A 652 -4.44 76.29 17.62
N SER A 653 -4.60 77.40 16.88
CA SER A 653 -4.86 78.72 17.48
C SER A 653 -6.19 78.81 18.21
N LEU A 654 -7.15 77.94 17.89
CA LEU A 654 -8.46 77.83 18.57
C LEU A 654 -8.56 76.58 19.45
N ALA A 655 -7.43 76.01 19.92
CA ALA A 655 -7.45 74.78 20.71
C ALA A 655 -8.25 74.92 22.02
N GLY A 656 -8.16 76.07 22.71
CA GLY A 656 -8.94 76.34 23.92
C GLY A 656 -10.45 76.39 23.67
N ASP A 657 -10.88 76.74 22.46
CA ASP A 657 -12.28 76.79 22.05
C ASP A 657 -12.84 75.42 21.62
N LEU A 658 -12.07 74.35 21.85
CA LEU A 658 -12.45 72.96 21.56
C LEU A 658 -12.44 72.09 22.81
N MET A 659 -12.19 72.67 23.99
CA MET A 659 -12.19 71.97 25.29
C MET A 659 -13.45 72.34 26.07
N ASP A 660 -14.18 71.31 26.53
CA ASP A 660 -15.39 71.39 27.35
C ASP A 660 -16.43 72.40 26.85
N VAL A 661 -16.63 72.45 25.53
CA VAL A 661 -17.50 73.45 24.90
C VAL A 661 -18.96 73.19 25.25
N PRO A 662 -19.64 74.12 25.96
CA PRO A 662 -21.01 73.91 26.39
C PRO A 662 -22.01 74.17 25.26
N PHE A 663 -22.99 73.29 25.11
CA PHE A 663 -24.07 73.39 24.12
C PHE A 663 -25.39 72.81 24.64
N SER A 664 -26.47 73.10 23.93
CA SER A 664 -27.78 72.56 24.25
C SER A 664 -28.21 71.49 23.26
N VAL A 665 -28.81 70.42 23.77
CA VAL A 665 -29.50 69.37 23.02
C VAL A 665 -30.98 69.45 23.37
N ALA A 666 -31.80 69.89 22.42
CA ALA A 666 -33.25 69.98 22.62
C ALA A 666 -33.93 68.59 22.62
N LEU A 667 -35.20 68.51 23.03
CA LEU A 667 -36.03 67.29 22.92
C LEU A 667 -36.15 66.77 21.47
N THR A 668 -36.01 67.66 20.49
CA THR A 668 -35.94 67.31 19.06
C THR A 668 -34.56 66.81 18.61
N HIS A 669 -33.60 66.70 19.53
CA HIS A 669 -32.20 66.32 19.32
C HIS A 669 -31.42 67.30 18.43
N ARG A 670 -31.98 68.51 18.22
CA ARG A 670 -31.28 69.62 17.59
C ARG A 670 -30.25 70.18 18.56
N THR A 671 -29.04 70.41 18.07
CA THR A 671 -27.94 70.98 18.85
C THR A 671 -27.81 72.49 18.59
N THR A 672 -27.50 73.26 19.64
CA THR A 672 -27.27 74.71 19.53
C THR A 672 -26.03 75.14 20.32
N PHE A 673 -25.04 75.65 19.59
CA PHE A 673 -23.80 76.21 20.13
C PHE A 673 -23.86 77.75 20.11
N GLY A 674 -23.60 78.40 21.25
CA GLY A 674 -23.69 79.87 21.40
C GLY A 674 -25.10 80.46 21.28
N VAL A 675 -25.20 81.79 21.21
CA VAL A 675 -26.47 82.55 21.09
C VAL A 675 -26.77 82.91 19.61
N ASP A 676 -25.75 82.99 18.75
CA ASP A 676 -25.86 83.17 17.30
C ASP A 676 -24.52 82.83 16.59
N ASN A 677 -24.26 81.55 16.27
CA ASN A 677 -23.24 80.97 15.35
C ASN A 677 -21.80 81.55 15.25
N ARG A 678 -21.43 82.60 16.00
CA ARG A 678 -20.14 83.33 15.98
C ARG A 678 -19.78 83.87 17.36
N ILE A 679 -20.78 84.26 18.17
CA ILE A 679 -20.59 84.65 19.58
C ILE A 679 -20.85 83.41 20.46
N GLY A 680 -19.84 82.95 21.19
CA GLY A 680 -19.87 81.71 21.99
C GLY A 680 -19.69 80.42 21.19
N ASN A 681 -19.27 80.49 19.92
CA ASN A 681 -18.87 79.33 19.09
C ASN A 681 -17.79 79.73 18.04
N PRO A 682 -16.61 80.20 18.46
CA PRO A 682 -15.58 80.71 17.55
C PRO A 682 -15.02 79.64 16.60
N ALA A 683 -15.01 78.37 17.02
CA ALA A 683 -14.63 77.23 16.19
C ALA A 683 -15.74 76.72 15.26
N LEU A 684 -16.90 77.39 15.18
CA LEU A 684 -18.03 77.01 14.31
C LEU A 684 -18.45 75.52 14.42
N ILE A 685 -18.47 75.01 15.65
CA ILE A 685 -18.84 73.62 15.94
C ILE A 685 -20.29 73.38 15.54
N ARG A 686 -20.53 72.27 14.85
CA ARG A 686 -21.84 71.75 14.47
C ARG A 686 -21.90 70.27 14.83
N LEU A 687 -23.02 69.82 15.38
CA LEU A 687 -23.25 68.42 15.72
C LEU A 687 -24.64 67.98 15.28
N THR A 688 -24.74 66.83 14.63
CA THR A 688 -25.99 66.13 14.35
C THR A 688 -26.00 64.83 15.14
N ILE A 689 -27.11 64.59 15.84
CA ILE A 689 -27.32 63.40 16.65
C ILE A 689 -28.48 62.60 16.04
N SER A 690 -28.22 61.36 15.65
CA SER A 690 -29.26 60.44 15.20
C SER A 690 -29.85 59.68 16.38
N ARG A 691 -31.06 60.05 16.80
CA ARG A 691 -31.81 59.36 17.87
C ARG A 691 -31.95 57.85 17.63
N THR A 692 -32.18 57.45 16.38
CA THR A 692 -32.49 56.05 16.04
C THR A 692 -31.28 55.13 15.99
N THR A 693 -30.08 55.68 15.76
CA THR A 693 -28.86 54.89 15.57
C THR A 693 -27.75 55.25 16.54
N GLY A 694 -27.92 56.30 17.34
CA GLY A 694 -26.86 56.85 18.19
C GLY A 694 -25.72 57.50 17.42
N ALA A 695 -25.86 57.71 16.10
CA ALA A 695 -24.77 58.24 15.29
C ALA A 695 -24.55 59.74 15.53
N LEU A 696 -23.28 60.12 15.67
CA LEU A 696 -22.83 61.49 15.83
C LEU A 696 -22.04 61.90 14.59
N THR A 697 -22.40 63.03 13.98
CA THR A 697 -21.64 63.60 12.88
C THR A 697 -21.60 65.11 13.01
N GLY A 698 -20.44 65.71 12.84
CA GLY A 698 -20.30 67.14 12.99
C GLY A 698 -19.09 67.71 12.27
N THR A 699 -18.95 69.03 12.39
CA THR A 699 -17.81 69.77 11.88
C THR A 699 -17.36 70.82 12.88
N PHE A 700 -16.07 71.15 12.88
CA PHE A 700 -15.54 72.36 13.47
C PHE A 700 -14.54 73.01 12.51
N THR A 701 -14.21 74.27 12.72
CA THR A 701 -13.33 75.06 11.86
C THR A 701 -12.22 75.69 12.70
N LEU A 702 -10.97 75.38 12.36
CA LEU A 702 -9.79 76.03 12.90
C LEU A 702 -9.40 77.21 12.00
N VAL A 703 -8.87 78.28 12.61
CA VAL A 703 -8.31 79.43 11.91
C VAL A 703 -6.90 79.67 12.42
N ASP A 704 -5.91 79.20 11.68
CA ASP A 704 -4.50 79.21 12.10
C ASP A 704 -3.66 80.16 11.22
N PRO A 705 -2.51 80.67 11.69
CA PRO A 705 -1.52 81.32 10.84
C PRO A 705 -1.04 80.38 9.73
N ASN A 706 -0.85 80.89 8.52
CA ASN A 706 -0.31 80.11 7.42
C ASN A 706 1.22 79.99 7.58
N PRO A 707 1.79 78.78 7.78
CA PRO A 707 3.22 78.61 8.06
C PRO A 707 4.12 79.01 6.88
N LEU A 708 3.60 79.02 5.65
CA LEU A 708 4.33 79.47 4.46
C LEU A 708 4.14 80.98 4.19
N TYR A 709 3.09 81.59 4.76
CA TYR A 709 2.75 83.01 4.59
C TYR A 709 2.21 83.59 5.92
N PRO A 710 3.08 83.90 6.91
CA PRO A 710 2.66 84.16 8.29
C PRO A 710 1.66 85.31 8.49
N THR A 711 1.58 86.26 7.54
CA THR A 711 0.62 87.38 7.55
C THR A 711 -0.79 86.99 7.12
N LYS A 712 -1.01 85.76 6.64
CA LYS A 712 -2.30 85.22 6.22
C LYS A 712 -2.76 84.14 7.19
N THR A 713 -4.07 83.99 7.33
CA THR A 713 -4.68 82.87 8.04
C THR A 713 -5.12 81.77 7.07
N ILE A 714 -5.19 80.54 7.56
CA ILE A 714 -5.77 79.41 6.87
C ILE A 714 -6.95 78.85 7.68
N LYS A 715 -8.04 78.52 6.99
CA LYS A 715 -9.20 77.85 7.57
C LYS A 715 -9.12 76.36 7.32
N ARG A 716 -9.18 75.55 8.37
CA ARG A 716 -9.25 74.08 8.28
C ARG A 716 -10.61 73.61 8.79
N VAL A 717 -11.46 73.15 7.88
CA VAL A 717 -12.76 72.55 8.24
C VAL A 717 -12.54 71.06 8.52
N VAL A 718 -12.83 70.64 9.73
CA VAL A 718 -12.63 69.29 10.22
C VAL A 718 -13.99 68.62 10.37
N THR A 719 -14.13 67.41 9.81
CA THR A 719 -15.31 66.57 10.02
C THR A 719 -15.02 65.53 11.09
N TYR A 720 -15.93 65.38 12.04
CA TYR A 720 -15.84 64.36 13.09
C TYR A 720 -17.06 63.45 13.07
N ARG A 721 -16.86 62.19 13.45
CA ARG A 721 -17.89 61.14 13.45
C ARG A 721 -17.73 60.23 14.65
N GLY A 722 -18.84 59.80 15.23
CA GLY A 722 -18.84 58.94 16.41
C GLY A 722 -20.18 58.28 16.68
N LEU A 723 -20.31 57.72 17.88
CA LEU A 723 -21.51 57.08 18.39
C LEU A 723 -21.76 57.52 19.82
N LEU A 724 -23.03 57.51 20.22
CA LEU A 724 -23.41 57.44 21.63
C LEU A 724 -23.05 56.04 22.16
N VAL A 725 -22.37 55.97 23.30
CA VAL A 725 -21.94 54.75 23.98
C VAL A 725 -22.19 54.96 25.47
N GLY A 726 -23.19 54.27 26.02
CA GLY A 726 -23.67 54.57 27.38
C GLY A 726 -24.15 56.02 27.49
N ASP A 727 -23.67 56.73 28.51
CA ASP A 727 -23.99 58.14 28.80
C ASP A 727 -23.02 59.14 28.16
N GLN A 728 -22.23 58.70 27.17
CA GLN A 728 -21.24 59.54 26.48
C GLN A 728 -21.38 59.45 24.96
N GLY A 729 -20.94 60.50 24.25
CA GLY A 729 -20.75 60.51 22.81
C GLY A 729 -19.27 60.50 22.47
N VAL A 730 -18.80 59.51 21.72
CA VAL A 730 -17.37 59.33 21.44
C VAL A 730 -17.11 59.07 19.98
N GLY A 731 -15.94 59.46 19.50
CA GLY A 731 -15.53 59.13 18.14
C GLY A 731 -14.21 59.75 17.74
N ALA A 732 -14.06 59.99 16.44
CA ALA A 732 -12.80 60.43 15.85
C ALA A 732 -13.00 61.54 14.80
N PHE A 733 -11.92 62.24 14.51
CA PHE A 733 -11.79 63.19 13.42
C PHE A 733 -10.43 63.07 12.76
N GLY A 734 -10.32 63.51 11.50
CA GLY A 734 -9.04 63.63 10.79
C GLY A 734 -8.63 65.09 10.67
N LEU A 735 -7.44 65.43 11.14
CA LEU A 735 -6.87 66.77 11.05
C LEU A 735 -5.64 66.79 10.15
N LEU A 736 -5.75 67.55 9.06
CA LEU A 736 -4.63 67.82 8.18
C LEU A 736 -3.62 68.74 8.86
N GLN A 737 -2.38 68.26 9.00
CA GLN A 737 -1.31 69.03 9.60
C GLN A 737 -0.90 70.20 8.70
N LEU A 738 -0.53 71.30 9.34
CA LEU A 738 0.08 72.45 8.66
C LEU A 738 1.48 72.04 8.15
N PRO A 739 1.93 72.51 6.97
CA PRO A 739 3.27 72.24 6.49
C PRO A 739 4.30 72.78 7.48
N ASP A 740 5.27 71.93 7.86
CA ASP A 740 6.45 72.38 8.59
C ASP A 740 7.50 72.91 7.59
N PRO A 741 7.77 74.22 7.55
CA PRO A 741 8.78 74.80 6.67
C PRO A 741 10.21 74.38 7.03
N GLY A 742 10.43 73.92 8.27
CA GLY A 742 11.72 73.44 8.78
C GLY A 742 11.98 71.95 8.56
N ALA A 743 10.98 71.18 8.09
CA ALA A 743 11.16 69.76 7.79
C ALA A 743 12.13 69.55 6.61
N VAL A 744 12.89 68.44 6.62
CA VAL A 744 13.81 68.08 5.53
C VAL A 744 13.36 66.76 4.90
N PRO A 745 12.91 66.75 3.62
CA PRO A 745 12.70 67.91 2.74
C PRO A 745 11.49 68.76 3.17
N ALA A 746 11.49 70.04 2.77
CA ALA A 746 10.43 71.00 3.12
C ALA A 746 9.04 70.46 2.73
N GLN A 747 8.14 70.39 3.71
CA GLN A 747 6.79 69.86 3.47
C GLN A 747 5.95 70.86 2.67
N ARG A 748 5.12 70.33 1.76
CA ARG A 748 4.07 71.08 1.05
C ARG A 748 2.71 70.45 1.33
N TRP A 749 1.64 71.23 1.17
CA TRP A 749 0.25 70.81 1.44
C TRP A 749 -0.20 69.44 0.91
N PRO A 750 0.23 68.93 -0.26
CA PRO A 750 -0.15 67.60 -0.71
C PRO A 750 0.48 66.46 0.12
N TYR A 751 1.57 66.76 0.84
CA TYR A 751 2.41 65.80 1.54
C TYR A 751 2.35 65.92 3.06
N THR A 752 1.56 66.85 3.60
CA THR A 752 1.43 66.96 5.06
C THR A 752 0.67 65.76 5.64
N PRO A 753 1.08 65.27 6.82
CA PRO A 753 0.39 64.17 7.48
C PRO A 753 -1.09 64.48 7.76
N LEU A 754 -1.92 63.44 7.72
CA LEU A 754 -3.29 63.46 8.22
C LEU A 754 -3.31 62.65 9.53
N LEU A 755 -3.32 63.36 10.66
CA LEU A 755 -3.41 62.77 11.99
C LEU A 755 -4.86 62.70 12.44
N HIS A 756 -5.15 61.84 13.40
CA HIS A 756 -6.51 61.66 13.92
C HIS A 756 -6.56 61.93 15.39
N GLY A 757 -7.57 62.69 15.79
CA GLY A 757 -7.93 62.97 17.17
C GLY A 757 -9.30 62.42 17.51
N GLY A 758 -9.66 62.46 18.78
CA GLY A 758 -10.92 62.00 19.33
C GLY A 758 -11.79 63.14 19.80
N PHE A 759 -13.06 62.83 20.05
CA PHE A 759 -13.93 63.73 20.81
C PHE A 759 -14.70 62.97 21.88
N LEU A 760 -15.02 63.69 22.95
CA LEU A 760 -15.87 63.23 24.05
C LEU A 760 -17.00 64.24 24.23
N MET A 761 -18.24 63.77 24.17
CA MET A 761 -19.45 64.49 24.51
C MET A 761 -20.04 63.86 25.78
N GLN A 762 -20.42 64.67 26.75
CA GLN A 762 -20.99 64.20 28.01
C GLN A 762 -21.96 65.22 28.58
N ALA A 763 -22.72 64.83 29.61
CA ALA A 763 -23.54 65.77 30.36
C ALA A 763 -22.66 66.86 30.99
N LEU A 764 -23.15 68.11 30.95
CA LEU A 764 -22.58 69.16 31.80
C LEU A 764 -23.08 68.93 33.21
N ASN A 765 -22.18 68.62 34.14
CA ASN A 765 -22.55 68.60 35.55
C ASN A 765 -22.91 70.01 35.98
N SER A 766 -24.12 70.18 36.53
CA SER A 766 -24.55 71.44 37.13
C SER A 766 -23.79 71.66 38.44
N GLY A 767 -22.54 72.13 38.36
CA GLY A 767 -21.75 72.53 39.53
C GLY A 767 -20.25 72.24 39.40
N GLU A 768 -19.55 73.03 38.59
CA GLU A 768 -18.25 73.63 38.94
C GLU A 768 -18.21 75.07 38.40
#